data_AF-A0A2S6MXM8-F1
#
_entry.id   AF-A0A2S6MXM8-F1
#
_cell.length_a   1.000
_cell.length_b   1.000
_cell.length_c   1.000
_cell.angle_alpha   90.00
_cell.angle_beta   90.00
_cell.angle_gamma   90.00
#
_symmetry.space_group_name_H-M   'P 1'
#
loop_
_entity.id
_entity.type
_entity.pdbx_description
1 polymer ?
#
loop_
_entity_poly.entity_id
_entity_poly.type
_entity_poly.pdbx_seq_one_letter_code
_entity_poly.pdbx_strand_id
1 'polypeptide(L)'
;MTPMEEAFLEADFNWVSTLQSIWEDQSSDVDGPRGQIVDRIMREFGALRRPNIQKVIGQVINGPAGSGKTHLIGTLRRRVWHEAAWFVFIDVVGVTDFWRTAAFGFVRSLRQTMPDGQSQFTAVFLAALKQLPEATKKEVMRGLEGSGAIRTVNAFVRALQRTFPAEAMQHSDVIRALLLQNDPDLAEYAYSWLQGLDLDPDDRKKLGLTGPTPSPDQVVRGICWLMSLSGPVMIAIDQIDSIVTAANMLAENSAESDGGENEVRARVIIHILANGLMDLHDQTPRAMTVLACLKETWAILSGRALASATARFTPGPRLDSAPWNESAITDLISRRLAPEFARRDVLPPYASWPFSQSAIAGISGSFPRGTLMRCEAYRKKFLDADHVPECATLVDEHPPTPVKPPDDLSRLYEEYRQRAVLSDLTADADDGAPLGRCLGETLEIYAGSLALPDSADVGIAALANDRKPALHARLTFTFHDQNELEKHYCFRVIGHPAALAVQPRLRAAMTDSGIDKKLSFRHLFIIRNTPMPGGRVTGELNQKLQDAGGRIVALGDDDLRSFVALREMKAAKIEGFDAWLRERKPLCDTAFFKAVGLSPPPLSLTTPPGRTSDAPVPKTGVAAEPPVGPPPVAPPTGGPSDGFGAIPLGPRLEGGGEGRLTELPARLLTRHIAIFAGTGSGKTVLLRRILEEAALLGVPAIVLDTNNDLARLGQPWPKRPAAFSEEDAQKAARYHSRVEVVVWTPGLAGGRALTLAVLPDFSALADGAERDQAVDMAWATLAPLVGATGAAKVRKEGVLKESLDAFARGRGGGVEAFITFLADLPSDVSQQRKAEALAADMADQLRAKIAVNPLLNAKGQPLDPAVLFTASRPGATRVSVINFSGLHAEESRQDFVNQLQMALFTFIRKNPSETPRLYALDEAQNFAPSQGMTASKASAMALAAQARKFGLGMIFATQAPKGIETKIVSNCTTHFYGRMSSPALIDATQEMMAARGKAASDLGRLSAGLFYYSTEGMSAPIKIRAPLCLSYHPQNPASPEDVLAFTK
;
A
#
# COMPACT_ATOMS: atom_id res chain seq x y z
N MET A 1 19.88 -55.66 -10.68
CA MET A 1 20.49 -54.34 -10.48
C MET A 1 21.72 -54.43 -9.58
N THR A 2 22.76 -53.66 -9.90
CA THR A 2 23.96 -53.52 -9.07
C THR A 2 23.76 -52.44 -8.00
N PRO A 3 24.50 -52.47 -6.86
CA PRO A 3 24.41 -51.43 -5.83
C PRO A 3 24.64 -50.00 -6.35
N MET A 4 25.43 -49.89 -7.43
CA MET A 4 25.70 -48.64 -8.14
C MET A 4 24.47 -48.12 -8.90
N GLU A 5 23.77 -49.00 -9.61
CA GLU A 5 22.54 -48.68 -10.33
C GLU A 5 21.42 -48.27 -9.38
N GLU A 6 21.30 -48.96 -8.24
CA GLU A 6 20.34 -48.61 -7.19
C GLU A 6 20.64 -47.26 -6.56
N ALA A 7 21.93 -46.95 -6.30
CA ALA A 7 22.33 -45.64 -5.80
C ALA A 7 22.00 -44.51 -6.78
N PHE A 8 22.14 -44.74 -8.09
CA PHE A 8 21.72 -43.78 -9.11
C PHE A 8 20.20 -43.59 -9.15
N LEU A 9 19.41 -44.67 -9.08
CA LEU A 9 17.94 -44.57 -9.08
C LEU A 9 17.37 -43.86 -7.84
N GLU A 10 18.09 -43.92 -6.71
CA GLU A 10 17.76 -43.22 -5.47
C GLU A 10 18.28 -41.77 -5.43
N ALA A 11 19.15 -41.38 -6.36
CA ALA A 11 19.75 -40.04 -6.37
C ALA A 11 18.74 -38.95 -6.74
N ASP A 12 18.66 -37.92 -5.91
CA ASP A 12 17.72 -36.82 -6.08
C ASP A 12 18.24 -35.75 -7.06
N PHE A 13 17.65 -35.71 -8.26
CA PHE A 13 17.88 -34.64 -9.25
C PHE A 13 16.78 -33.57 -9.23
N ASN A 14 16.04 -33.41 -8.13
CA ASN A 14 15.01 -32.39 -8.02
C ASN A 14 15.58 -30.99 -8.31
N TRP A 15 15.04 -30.36 -9.35
CA TRP A 15 15.46 -29.07 -9.88
C TRP A 15 14.62 -27.91 -9.35
N VAL A 16 13.55 -28.21 -8.61
CA VAL A 16 12.62 -27.23 -8.04
C VAL A 16 13.25 -26.64 -6.77
N SER A 17 13.92 -25.50 -6.90
CA SER A 17 14.33 -24.71 -5.73
C SER A 17 13.10 -24.05 -5.13
N THR A 18 12.60 -24.57 -4.01
CA THR A 18 11.52 -23.94 -3.25
C THR A 18 12.07 -22.71 -2.52
N LEU A 19 11.26 -21.68 -2.24
CA LEU A 19 11.70 -20.52 -1.43
C LEU A 19 12.22 -20.92 -0.04
N GLN A 20 11.80 -22.08 0.44
CA GLN A 20 12.24 -22.67 1.70
C GLN A 20 13.66 -23.24 1.62
N SER A 21 14.12 -23.62 0.42
CA SER A 21 15.51 -24.08 0.17
C SER A 21 16.57 -23.01 0.49
N ILE A 22 16.21 -21.72 0.61
CA ILE A 22 17.13 -20.69 1.10
C ILE A 22 17.59 -21.02 2.53
N TRP A 23 16.68 -21.55 3.35
CA TRP A 23 16.90 -21.85 4.78
C TRP A 23 17.39 -23.28 5.02
N GLU A 24 17.25 -24.16 4.04
CA GLU A 24 17.71 -25.55 4.11
C GLU A 24 19.13 -25.65 3.53
N ASP A 25 20.07 -26.23 4.29
CA ASP A 25 21.43 -26.45 3.81
C ASP A 25 21.44 -27.65 2.86
N GLN A 26 21.31 -27.42 1.55
CA GLN A 26 21.51 -28.47 0.56
C GLN A 26 23.00 -28.86 0.48
N SER A 27 23.28 -30.16 0.55
CA SER A 27 24.63 -30.74 0.65
C SER A 27 25.48 -30.65 -0.64
N SER A 28 25.00 -30.01 -1.72
CA SER A 28 25.56 -30.16 -3.08
C SER A 28 25.94 -28.86 -3.79
N ASP A 29 26.18 -27.76 -3.07
CA ASP A 29 26.35 -26.42 -3.68
C ASP A 29 27.71 -26.18 -4.34
N VAL A 30 27.71 -26.02 -5.67
CA VAL A 30 28.90 -25.84 -6.53
C VAL A 30 29.57 -24.48 -6.30
N ASP A 31 30.84 -24.47 -5.87
CA ASP A 31 31.72 -23.28 -5.80
C ASP A 31 32.24 -22.85 -7.20
N GLY A 32 31.33 -22.74 -8.16
CA GLY A 32 31.65 -22.39 -9.55
C GLY A 32 31.93 -20.89 -9.74
N PRO A 33 31.83 -20.36 -10.98
CA PRO A 33 32.05 -18.94 -11.33
C PRO A 33 31.25 -17.92 -10.50
N ARG A 34 30.24 -18.38 -9.76
CA ARG A 34 29.39 -17.62 -8.83
C ARG A 34 30.08 -17.25 -7.52
N GLY A 35 31.15 -17.96 -7.12
CA GLY A 35 31.92 -17.66 -5.90
C GLY A 35 32.50 -16.25 -5.88
N GLN A 36 32.93 -15.73 -7.04
CA GLN A 36 33.44 -14.36 -7.16
C GLN A 36 32.37 -13.30 -6.88
N ILE A 37 31.11 -13.55 -7.26
CA ILE A 37 29.98 -12.65 -6.98
C ILE A 37 29.69 -12.64 -5.48
N VAL A 38 29.61 -13.82 -4.87
CA VAL A 38 29.40 -13.97 -3.42
C VAL A 38 30.53 -13.29 -2.64
N ASP A 39 31.79 -13.55 -3.00
CA ASP A 39 32.96 -12.94 -2.33
C ASP A 39 32.99 -11.42 -2.48
N ARG A 40 32.55 -10.88 -3.63
CA ARG A 40 32.43 -9.44 -3.81
C ARG A 40 31.35 -8.85 -2.89
N ILE A 41 30.14 -9.40 -2.91
CA ILE A 41 29.04 -8.92 -2.06
C ILE A 41 29.43 -9.00 -0.59
N MET A 42 30.05 -10.10 -0.17
CA MET A 42 30.51 -10.29 1.22
C MET A 42 31.64 -9.34 1.61
N ARG A 43 32.54 -9.00 0.68
CA ARG A 43 33.58 -7.99 0.91
C ARG A 43 32.99 -6.60 1.15
N GLU A 44 32.03 -6.19 0.32
CA GLU A 44 31.32 -4.92 0.47
C GLU A 44 30.47 -4.90 1.75
N PHE A 45 29.80 -6.02 2.06
CA PHE A 45 29.05 -6.22 3.30
C PHE A 45 29.93 -6.12 4.56
N GLY A 46 31.14 -6.67 4.51
CA GLY A 46 32.12 -6.61 5.59
C GLY A 46 32.49 -5.19 6.02
N ALA A 47 32.31 -4.18 5.17
CA ALA A 47 32.53 -2.77 5.53
C ALA A 47 31.64 -2.31 6.69
N LEU A 48 30.42 -2.85 6.83
CA LEU A 48 29.47 -2.53 7.91
C LEU A 48 29.93 -3.00 9.30
N ARG A 49 30.99 -3.80 9.38
CA ARG A 49 31.61 -4.14 10.67
C ARG A 49 32.33 -2.95 11.30
N ARG A 50 32.73 -1.96 10.49
CA ARG A 50 33.40 -0.75 10.98
C ARG A 50 32.39 0.14 11.70
N PRO A 51 32.69 0.61 12.92
CA PRO A 51 31.71 1.31 13.77
C PRO A 51 31.23 2.66 13.19
N ASN A 52 32.00 3.28 12.30
CA ASN A 52 31.67 4.54 11.64
C ASN A 52 30.83 4.37 10.36
N ILE A 53 30.61 3.15 9.89
CA ILE A 53 29.85 2.88 8.67
C ILE A 53 28.47 2.35 9.04
N GLN A 54 27.47 3.22 8.90
CA GLN A 54 26.06 2.87 9.15
C GLN A 54 25.35 2.35 7.91
N LYS A 55 25.95 2.48 6.73
CA LYS A 55 25.33 2.11 5.46
C LYS A 55 26.36 1.81 4.38
N VAL A 56 25.97 0.93 3.47
CA VAL A 56 26.67 0.60 2.23
C VAL A 56 25.66 0.58 1.09
N ILE A 57 26.14 0.73 -0.14
CA ILE A 57 25.28 0.72 -1.33
C ILE A 57 24.67 -0.68 -1.49
N GLY A 58 23.36 -0.73 -1.76
CA GLY A 58 22.65 -1.98 -2.00
C GLY A 58 23.14 -2.68 -3.27
N GLN A 59 23.07 -4.01 -3.30
CA GLN A 59 23.55 -4.82 -4.42
C GLN A 59 22.37 -5.41 -5.18
N VAL A 60 22.42 -5.35 -6.51
CA VAL A 60 21.41 -6.01 -7.36
C VAL A 60 22.02 -7.22 -8.07
N ILE A 61 21.48 -8.40 -7.79
CA ILE A 61 21.82 -9.64 -8.48
C ILE A 61 20.87 -9.77 -9.68
N ASN A 62 21.42 -9.50 -10.86
CA ASN A 62 20.68 -9.58 -12.13
C ASN A 62 21.01 -10.91 -12.84
N GLY A 63 19.98 -11.67 -13.23
CA GLY A 63 20.15 -12.88 -14.01
C GLY A 63 18.83 -13.43 -14.55
N PRO A 64 18.86 -14.19 -15.67
CA PRO A 64 17.65 -14.80 -16.26
C PRO A 64 16.97 -15.76 -15.28
N ALA A 65 15.74 -16.19 -15.57
CA ALA A 65 15.09 -17.22 -14.77
C ALA A 65 15.90 -18.53 -14.79
N GLY A 66 15.85 -19.27 -13.69
CA GLY A 66 16.65 -20.49 -13.52
C GLY A 66 18.17 -20.28 -13.41
N SER A 67 18.68 -19.04 -13.43
CA SER A 67 20.12 -18.74 -13.27
C SER A 67 20.67 -19.01 -11.87
N GLY A 68 19.83 -19.43 -10.90
CA GLY A 68 20.23 -19.73 -9.53
C GLY A 68 20.29 -18.52 -8.60
N LYS A 69 19.45 -17.50 -8.82
CA LYS A 69 19.37 -16.30 -7.94
C LYS A 69 19.02 -16.66 -6.50
N THR A 70 17.95 -17.41 -6.30
CA THR A 70 17.47 -17.91 -4.99
C THR A 70 18.53 -18.78 -4.30
N HIS A 71 19.26 -19.57 -5.08
CA HIS A 71 20.40 -20.37 -4.61
C HIS A 71 21.59 -19.50 -4.14
N LEU A 72 21.90 -18.43 -4.88
CA LEU A 72 22.93 -17.46 -4.49
C LEU A 72 22.57 -16.74 -3.19
N ILE A 73 21.28 -16.41 -2.99
CA ILE A 73 20.76 -15.86 -1.73
C ILE A 73 20.97 -16.86 -0.58
N GLY A 74 20.68 -18.14 -0.78
CA GLY A 74 20.97 -19.21 0.20
C GLY A 74 22.46 -19.31 0.55
N THR A 75 23.33 -19.14 -0.46
CA THR A 75 24.78 -19.11 -0.25
C THR A 75 25.23 -17.89 0.55
N LEU A 76 24.70 -16.70 0.25
CA LEU A 76 24.95 -15.47 1.01
C LEU A 76 24.51 -15.62 2.47
N ARG A 77 23.32 -16.17 2.74
CA ARG A 77 22.86 -16.47 4.10
C ARG A 77 23.90 -17.27 4.87
N ARG A 78 24.36 -18.40 4.32
CA ARG A 78 25.35 -19.27 5.00
C ARG A 78 26.63 -18.51 5.32
N ARG A 79 27.13 -17.73 4.35
CA ARG A 79 28.34 -16.93 4.56
C ARG A 79 28.15 -15.89 5.64
N VAL A 80 27.01 -15.18 5.64
CA VAL A 80 26.64 -14.19 6.67
C VAL A 80 26.58 -14.82 8.06
N TRP A 81 25.96 -15.99 8.22
CA TRP A 81 25.92 -16.72 9.50
C TRP A 81 27.29 -17.22 9.94
N HIS A 82 28.08 -17.80 9.04
CA HIS A 82 29.46 -18.21 9.31
C HIS A 82 30.32 -17.02 9.77
N GLU A 83 30.03 -15.84 9.24
CA GLU A 83 30.68 -14.58 9.58
C GLU A 83 30.15 -13.91 10.87
N ALA A 84 29.28 -14.58 11.64
CA ALA A 84 28.64 -14.05 12.85
C ALA A 84 27.90 -12.72 12.62
N ALA A 85 27.24 -12.61 11.46
CA ALA A 85 26.35 -11.52 11.09
C ALA A 85 24.92 -12.03 10.88
N TRP A 86 23.99 -11.11 10.66
CA TRP A 86 22.56 -11.44 10.67
C TRP A 86 21.96 -11.40 9.28
N PHE A 87 21.02 -12.31 9.03
CA PHE A 87 20.40 -12.47 7.72
C PHE A 87 18.88 -12.36 7.80
N VAL A 88 18.31 -11.56 6.91
CA VAL A 88 16.86 -11.37 6.75
C VAL A 88 16.49 -11.63 5.30
N PHE A 89 15.45 -12.43 5.09
CA PHE A 89 14.88 -12.68 3.77
C PHE A 89 13.45 -12.15 3.69
N ILE A 90 13.18 -11.36 2.66
CA ILE A 90 11.84 -10.81 2.36
C ILE A 90 11.40 -11.38 1.01
N ASP A 91 10.30 -12.12 1.06
CA ASP A 91 9.61 -12.67 -0.11
C ASP A 91 8.51 -11.69 -0.52
N VAL A 92 8.72 -10.92 -1.60
CA VAL A 92 7.75 -9.89 -2.01
C VAL A 92 6.77 -10.48 -3.02
N VAL A 93 5.67 -11.00 -2.47
CA VAL A 93 4.65 -11.74 -3.22
C VAL A 93 3.43 -10.88 -3.59
N GLY A 94 3.18 -9.81 -2.83
CA GLY A 94 2.00 -8.95 -2.97
C GLY A 94 2.31 -7.45 -3.10
N VAL A 95 1.33 -6.69 -3.60
CA VAL A 95 1.48 -5.28 -4.02
C VAL A 95 0.95 -4.27 -3.01
N THR A 96 0.00 -4.69 -2.16
CA THR A 96 -0.86 -3.75 -1.41
C THR A 96 -0.23 -3.18 -0.15
N ASP A 97 0.84 -3.77 0.39
CA ASP A 97 1.48 -3.32 1.63
C ASP A 97 2.92 -3.82 1.78
N PHE A 98 3.87 -3.22 1.04
CA PHE A 98 5.30 -3.60 1.05
C PHE A 98 5.88 -3.68 2.47
N TRP A 99 5.59 -2.71 3.33
CA TRP A 99 6.14 -2.65 4.69
C TRP A 99 5.60 -3.76 5.59
N ARG A 100 4.35 -4.18 5.39
CA ARG A 100 3.81 -5.36 6.07
C ARG A 100 4.53 -6.63 5.64
N THR A 101 4.80 -6.79 4.35
CA THR A 101 5.60 -7.92 3.83
C THR A 101 7.02 -7.90 4.40
N ALA A 102 7.65 -6.72 4.49
CA ALA A 102 8.96 -6.57 5.12
C ALA A 102 8.92 -6.96 6.60
N ALA A 103 8.00 -6.39 7.40
CA ALA A 103 7.85 -6.71 8.83
C ALA A 103 7.64 -8.21 9.06
N PHE A 104 6.79 -8.84 8.24
CA PHE A 104 6.58 -10.28 8.26
C PHE A 104 7.86 -11.06 7.94
N GLY A 105 8.61 -10.66 6.90
CA GLY A 105 9.90 -11.27 6.53
C GLY A 105 10.96 -11.19 7.64
N PHE A 106 11.04 -10.06 8.34
CA PHE A 106 11.93 -9.88 9.51
C PHE A 106 11.56 -10.83 10.66
N VAL A 107 10.29 -10.87 11.06
CA VAL A 107 9.82 -11.77 12.13
C VAL A 107 10.04 -13.24 11.73
N ARG A 108 9.75 -13.61 10.48
CA ARG A 108 9.97 -14.98 9.97
C ARG A 108 11.44 -15.36 9.97
N SER A 109 12.33 -14.46 9.56
CA SER A 109 13.78 -14.71 9.50
C SER A 109 14.40 -14.93 10.87
N LEU A 110 13.93 -14.23 11.90
CA LEU A 110 14.39 -14.43 13.27
C LEU A 110 14.00 -15.80 13.84
N ARG A 111 12.88 -16.38 13.40
CA ARG A 111 12.40 -17.69 13.85
C ARG A 111 13.14 -18.87 13.22
N GLN A 112 13.99 -18.62 12.21
CA GLN A 112 14.73 -19.67 11.52
C GLN A 112 15.80 -20.28 12.42
N THR A 113 15.97 -21.59 12.31
CA THR A 113 17.01 -22.35 13.03
C THR A 113 18.33 -22.24 12.28
N MET A 114 19.39 -21.93 13.01
CA MET A 114 20.77 -21.88 12.53
C MET A 114 21.41 -23.27 12.59
N PRO A 115 22.55 -23.51 11.92
CA PRO A 115 23.19 -24.83 11.86
C PRO A 115 23.59 -25.42 13.22
N ASP A 116 23.72 -24.59 14.25
CA ASP A 116 24.01 -24.99 15.64
C ASP A 116 22.75 -25.44 16.41
N GLY A 117 21.59 -25.48 15.75
CA GLY A 117 20.31 -25.85 16.33
C GLY A 117 19.60 -24.74 17.12
N GLN A 118 20.21 -23.56 17.25
CA GLN A 118 19.58 -22.41 17.90
C GLN A 118 18.77 -21.58 16.89
N SER A 119 17.74 -20.88 17.35
CA SER A 119 17.07 -19.90 16.48
C SER A 119 17.94 -18.64 16.31
N GLN A 120 17.87 -18.01 15.14
CA GLN A 120 18.56 -16.74 14.89
C GLN A 120 18.14 -15.67 15.91
N PHE A 121 16.89 -15.68 16.36
CA PHE A 121 16.42 -14.81 17.45
C PHE A 121 17.23 -15.00 18.73
N THR A 122 17.41 -16.24 19.18
CA THR A 122 18.18 -16.56 20.38
C THR A 122 19.63 -16.09 20.23
N ALA A 123 20.24 -16.31 19.07
CA ALA A 123 21.59 -15.85 18.78
C ALA A 123 21.70 -14.31 18.81
N VAL A 124 20.76 -13.59 18.17
CA VAL A 124 20.68 -12.12 18.21
C VAL A 124 20.52 -11.61 19.63
N PHE A 125 19.61 -12.20 20.41
CA PHE A 125 19.36 -11.81 21.80
C PHE A 125 20.60 -11.99 22.67
N LEU A 126 21.24 -13.16 22.61
CA LEU A 126 22.48 -13.43 23.37
C LEU A 126 23.61 -12.50 22.94
N ALA A 127 23.72 -12.18 21.65
CA ALA A 127 24.74 -11.27 21.16
C ALA A 127 24.47 -9.82 21.57
N ALA A 128 23.21 -9.37 21.61
CA ALA A 128 22.82 -8.07 22.14
C ALA A 128 23.07 -7.99 23.66
N LEU A 129 22.78 -9.07 24.40
CA LEU A 129 23.06 -9.16 25.84
C LEU A 129 24.56 -9.00 26.14
N LYS A 130 25.45 -9.52 25.27
CA LYS A 130 26.90 -9.33 25.40
C LYS A 130 27.35 -7.87 25.32
N GLN A 131 26.57 -7.00 24.66
CA GLN A 131 26.86 -5.56 24.55
C GLN A 131 26.48 -4.77 25.80
N LEU A 132 25.74 -5.37 26.73
CA LEU A 132 25.30 -4.71 27.97
C LEU A 132 26.34 -4.84 29.10
N PRO A 133 26.28 -4.01 30.16
CA PRO A 133 27.17 -4.12 31.31
C PRO A 133 27.09 -5.47 32.05
N GLU A 134 28.20 -5.94 32.62
CA GLU A 134 28.32 -7.28 33.22
C GLU A 134 27.35 -7.55 34.38
N ALA A 135 27.06 -6.52 35.20
CA ALA A 135 26.09 -6.61 36.28
C ALA A 135 24.66 -6.92 35.75
N THR A 136 24.31 -6.33 34.60
CA THR A 136 23.02 -6.57 33.94
C THR A 136 22.97 -7.95 33.31
N LYS A 137 24.06 -8.41 32.68
CA LYS A 137 24.10 -9.77 32.11
C LYS A 137 23.75 -10.80 33.16
N LYS A 138 24.34 -10.69 34.36
CA LYS A 138 24.02 -11.58 35.50
C LYS A 138 22.55 -11.49 35.93
N GLU A 139 21.97 -10.29 35.94
CA GLU A 139 20.55 -10.08 36.28
C GLU A 139 19.62 -10.75 35.26
N VAL A 140 19.87 -10.56 33.96
CA VAL A 140 19.08 -11.15 32.87
C VAL A 140 19.26 -12.67 32.82
N MET A 141 20.48 -13.18 32.96
CA MET A 141 20.76 -14.63 32.99
C MET A 141 20.09 -15.32 34.18
N ARG A 142 20.15 -14.73 35.38
CA ARG A 142 19.42 -15.25 36.55
C ARG A 142 17.90 -15.21 36.37
N GLY A 143 17.40 -14.26 35.59
CA GLY A 143 15.98 -14.18 35.22
C GLY A 143 15.55 -15.25 34.21
N LEU A 144 16.44 -15.70 33.31
CA LEU A 144 16.18 -16.81 32.39
C LEU A 144 16.12 -18.17 33.11
N GLU A 145 16.87 -18.30 34.21
CA GLU A 145 16.85 -19.49 35.09
C GLU A 145 15.65 -19.51 36.06
N GLY A 146 14.89 -18.40 36.16
CA GLY A 146 13.76 -18.23 37.07
C GLY A 146 12.40 -18.12 36.38
N SER A 147 11.32 -18.38 37.13
CA SER A 147 9.92 -18.40 36.66
C SER A 147 9.30 -17.02 36.44
N GLY A 148 9.82 -16.20 35.53
CA GLY A 148 9.09 -15.01 35.10
C GLY A 148 9.67 -14.26 33.91
N ALA A 149 9.26 -14.64 32.70
CA ALA A 149 9.68 -14.03 31.43
C ALA A 149 9.53 -12.50 31.43
N ILE A 150 8.42 -11.96 31.96
CA ILE A 150 8.19 -10.51 32.05
C ILE A 150 9.28 -9.79 32.87
N ARG A 151 9.74 -10.39 33.97
CA ARG A 151 10.80 -9.78 34.82
C ARG A 151 12.10 -9.69 34.05
N THR A 152 12.46 -10.76 33.34
CA THR A 152 13.66 -10.85 32.51
C THR A 152 13.63 -9.86 31.36
N VAL A 153 12.49 -9.76 30.67
CA VAL A 153 12.26 -8.79 29.58
C VAL A 153 12.38 -7.36 30.11
N ASN A 154 11.77 -7.05 31.25
CA ASN A 154 11.85 -5.71 31.84
C ASN A 154 13.26 -5.36 32.32
N ALA A 155 14.05 -6.33 32.81
CA ALA A 155 15.45 -6.10 33.14
C ALA A 155 16.27 -5.78 31.88
N PHE A 156 16.10 -6.57 30.82
CA PHE A 156 16.78 -6.38 29.55
C PHE A 156 16.44 -5.03 28.89
N VAL A 157 15.15 -4.69 28.79
CA VAL A 157 14.69 -3.43 28.20
C VAL A 157 15.18 -2.22 29.01
N ARG A 158 15.13 -2.27 30.35
CA ARG A 158 15.67 -1.19 31.19
C ARG A 158 17.18 -1.00 31.00
N ALA A 159 17.92 -2.07 30.76
CA ALA A 159 19.34 -1.98 30.49
C ALA A 159 19.64 -1.39 29.12
N LEU A 160 18.86 -1.75 28.09
CA LEU A 160 18.91 -1.08 26.80
C LEU A 160 18.60 0.41 26.94
N GLN A 161 17.60 0.80 27.72
CA GLN A 161 17.27 2.20 27.98
C GLN A 161 18.38 2.98 28.70
N ARG A 162 19.15 2.32 29.57
CA ARG A 162 20.32 2.94 30.23
C ARG A 162 21.53 3.09 29.30
N THR A 163 21.70 2.14 28.38
CA THR A 163 22.88 2.07 27.49
C THR A 163 22.67 2.86 26.20
N PHE A 164 21.43 2.87 25.67
CA PHE A 164 21.01 3.48 24.41
C PHE A 164 19.68 4.23 24.57
N PRO A 165 19.65 5.35 25.32
CA PRO A 165 18.40 5.98 25.76
C PRO A 165 17.50 6.50 24.62
N ALA A 166 18.08 7.08 23.56
CA ALA A 166 17.32 7.67 22.46
C ALA A 166 16.64 6.60 21.59
N GLU A 167 17.36 5.53 21.27
CA GLU A 167 16.92 4.46 20.38
C GLU A 167 16.03 3.45 21.13
N ALA A 168 16.38 3.09 22.37
CA ALA A 168 15.58 2.16 23.16
C ALA A 168 14.19 2.72 23.47
N MET A 169 14.03 4.04 23.65
CA MET A 169 12.72 4.66 23.84
C MET A 169 11.78 4.42 22.65
N GLN A 170 12.32 4.35 21.42
CA GLN A 170 11.55 4.15 20.20
C GLN A 170 11.21 2.66 19.93
N HIS A 171 12.04 1.74 20.42
CA HIS A 171 11.96 0.33 20.03
C HIS A 171 11.63 -0.64 21.19
N SER A 172 11.48 -0.14 22.42
CA SER A 172 11.24 -0.97 23.62
C SER A 172 10.06 -1.93 23.45
N ASP A 173 8.93 -1.48 22.93
CA ASP A 173 7.72 -2.31 22.82
C ASP A 173 7.86 -3.41 21.76
N VAL A 174 8.53 -3.13 20.64
CA VAL A 174 8.88 -4.14 19.63
C VAL A 174 9.77 -5.21 20.25
N ILE A 175 10.77 -4.83 21.04
CA ILE A 175 11.70 -5.76 21.69
C ILE A 175 11.01 -6.58 22.77
N ARG A 176 10.12 -5.98 23.56
CA ARG A 176 9.28 -6.70 24.53
C ARG A 176 8.47 -7.79 23.84
N ALA A 177 7.75 -7.43 22.78
CA ALA A 177 6.93 -8.38 22.05
C ALA A 177 7.77 -9.49 21.42
N LEU A 178 8.95 -9.18 20.85
CA LEU A 178 9.84 -10.22 20.31
C LEU A 178 10.30 -11.23 21.38
N LEU A 179 10.69 -10.75 22.56
CA LEU A 179 11.17 -11.62 23.64
C LEU A 179 10.06 -12.48 24.24
N LEU A 180 8.83 -11.97 24.29
CA LEU A 180 7.68 -12.70 24.82
C LEU A 180 7.09 -13.72 23.84
N GLN A 181 7.58 -13.81 22.60
CA GLN A 181 7.10 -14.82 21.63
C GLN A 181 7.43 -16.27 22.02
N ASN A 182 8.40 -16.49 22.89
CA ASN A 182 8.76 -17.83 23.37
C ASN A 182 8.06 -18.21 24.69
N ASP A 183 7.29 -17.29 25.28
CA ASP A 183 6.55 -17.55 26.51
C ASP A 183 5.22 -18.27 26.18
N PRO A 184 4.94 -19.44 26.78
CA PRO A 184 3.75 -20.24 26.46
C PRO A 184 2.42 -19.49 26.62
N ASP A 185 2.33 -18.59 27.59
CA ASP A 185 1.09 -17.89 27.94
C ASP A 185 0.94 -16.56 27.17
N LEU A 186 2.07 -15.96 26.77
CA LEU A 186 2.11 -14.61 26.18
C LEU A 186 2.43 -14.59 24.69
N ALA A 187 2.93 -15.69 24.12
CA ALA A 187 3.40 -15.76 22.74
C ALA A 187 2.35 -15.31 21.73
N GLU A 188 1.08 -15.69 21.93
CA GLU A 188 0.02 -15.40 20.97
C GLU A 188 -0.37 -13.92 20.95
N TYR A 189 -0.39 -13.27 22.12
CA TYR A 189 -0.60 -11.82 22.23
C TYR A 189 0.57 -11.05 21.60
N ALA A 190 1.80 -11.47 21.93
CA ALA A 190 3.02 -10.81 21.43
C ALA A 190 3.14 -10.91 19.91
N TYR A 191 2.85 -12.09 19.35
CA TYR A 191 2.83 -12.31 17.90
C TYR A 191 1.72 -11.50 17.23
N SER A 192 0.51 -11.49 17.79
CA SER A 192 -0.62 -10.70 17.26
C SER A 192 -0.29 -9.21 17.18
N TRP A 193 0.32 -8.66 18.23
CA TRP A 193 0.70 -7.26 18.29
C TRP A 193 1.78 -6.90 17.24
N LEU A 194 2.78 -7.77 17.03
CA LEU A 194 3.80 -7.58 16.00
C LEU A 194 3.24 -7.68 14.57
N GLN A 195 2.13 -8.40 14.38
CA GLN A 195 1.37 -8.42 13.12
C GLN A 195 0.43 -7.20 12.96
N GLY A 196 0.55 -6.21 13.86
CA GLY A 196 -0.24 -4.98 13.85
C GLY A 196 -1.71 -5.18 14.24
N LEU A 197 -2.03 -6.23 15.03
CA LEU A 197 -3.37 -6.40 15.60
C LEU A 197 -3.46 -5.59 16.89
N ASP A 198 -4.55 -4.83 17.01
CA ASP A 198 -4.81 -4.03 18.19
C ASP A 198 -5.28 -4.94 19.32
N LEU A 199 -4.48 -5.00 20.39
CA LEU A 199 -4.80 -5.77 21.59
C LEU A 199 -5.68 -4.93 22.54
N ASP A 200 -6.52 -5.58 23.34
CA ASP A 200 -7.25 -4.88 24.39
C ASP A 200 -6.29 -4.35 25.48
N PRO A 201 -6.67 -3.30 26.24
CA PRO A 201 -5.78 -2.68 27.23
C PRO A 201 -5.22 -3.67 28.27
N ASP A 202 -6.02 -4.64 28.70
CA ASP A 202 -5.60 -5.66 29.66
C ASP A 202 -4.55 -6.61 29.07
N ASP A 203 -4.68 -6.97 27.80
CA ASP A 203 -3.72 -7.82 27.10
C ASP A 203 -2.40 -7.10 26.80
N ARG A 204 -2.46 -5.80 26.46
CA ARG A 204 -1.24 -4.96 26.36
C ARG A 204 -0.52 -4.88 27.69
N LYS A 205 -1.27 -4.76 28.79
CA LYS A 205 -0.72 -4.71 30.15
C LYS A 205 -0.05 -6.02 30.53
N LYS A 206 -0.58 -7.18 30.12
CA LYS A 206 0.08 -8.50 30.31
C LYS A 206 1.47 -8.55 29.64
N LEU A 207 1.62 -7.92 28.48
CA LEU A 207 2.89 -7.83 27.75
C LEU A 207 3.82 -6.70 28.24
N GLY A 208 3.35 -5.82 29.12
CA GLY A 208 4.10 -4.64 29.57
C GLY A 208 4.31 -3.58 28.47
N LEU A 209 3.43 -3.53 27.47
CA LEU A 209 3.50 -2.58 26.35
C LEU A 209 2.96 -1.21 26.76
N THR A 210 3.62 -0.14 26.29
CA THR A 210 3.29 1.25 26.65
C THR A 210 2.69 2.07 25.52
N GLY A 211 3.05 1.75 24.27
CA GLY A 211 2.61 2.44 23.08
C GLY A 211 1.37 1.83 22.41
N PRO A 212 0.81 2.52 21.39
CA PRO A 212 -0.22 1.95 20.52
C PRO A 212 0.35 0.80 19.67
N THR A 213 -0.52 0.14 18.92
CA THR A 213 -0.13 -0.88 17.94
C THR A 213 0.88 -0.31 16.93
N PRO A 214 1.97 -1.02 16.63
CA PRO A 214 3.06 -0.49 15.84
C PRO A 214 2.68 -0.51 14.36
N SER A 215 3.14 0.50 13.64
CA SER A 215 3.15 0.46 12.17
C SER A 215 4.20 -0.55 11.68
N PRO A 216 4.00 -1.18 10.50
CA PRO A 216 4.94 -2.21 10.02
C PRO A 216 6.38 -1.73 9.86
N ASP A 217 6.59 -0.46 9.46
CA ASP A 217 7.94 0.14 9.40
C ASP A 217 8.58 0.23 10.79
N GLN A 218 7.83 0.59 11.84
CA GLN A 218 8.33 0.61 13.21
C GLN A 218 8.79 -0.77 13.68
N VAL A 219 8.09 -1.84 13.29
CA VAL A 219 8.49 -3.23 13.58
C VAL A 219 9.80 -3.55 12.89
N VAL A 220 9.94 -3.25 11.60
CA VAL A 220 11.18 -3.46 10.84
C VAL A 220 12.35 -2.70 11.46
N ARG A 221 12.18 -1.40 11.74
CA ARG A 221 13.24 -0.58 12.35
C ARG A 221 13.64 -1.12 13.73
N GLY A 222 12.67 -1.49 14.56
CA GLY A 222 12.94 -2.02 15.90
C GLY A 222 13.70 -3.34 15.89
N ILE A 223 13.32 -4.27 15.00
CA ILE A 223 14.03 -5.54 14.82
C ILE A 223 15.44 -5.29 14.27
N CYS A 224 15.56 -4.49 13.20
CA CYS A 224 16.84 -4.21 12.57
C CYS A 224 17.80 -3.49 13.54
N TRP A 225 17.28 -2.57 14.36
CA TRP A 225 18.07 -1.91 15.40
C TRP A 225 18.63 -2.92 16.41
N LEU A 226 17.81 -3.80 16.96
CA LEU A 226 18.26 -4.84 17.89
C LEU A 226 19.37 -5.71 17.29
N MET A 227 19.21 -6.13 16.04
CA MET A 227 20.22 -6.91 15.31
C MET A 227 21.52 -6.11 15.10
N SER A 228 21.39 -4.82 14.75
CA SER A 228 22.52 -3.93 14.48
C SER A 228 23.43 -3.69 15.69
N LEU A 229 22.93 -3.89 16.92
CA LEU A 229 23.74 -3.74 18.14
C LEU A 229 24.91 -4.71 18.18
N SER A 230 24.73 -5.93 17.65
CA SER A 230 25.70 -7.01 17.77
C SER A 230 26.41 -7.35 16.46
N GLY A 231 25.85 -6.98 15.30
CA GLY A 231 26.45 -7.27 14.01
C GLY A 231 25.72 -6.61 12.84
N PRO A 232 26.33 -6.58 11.64
CA PRO A 232 25.68 -6.07 10.44
C PRO A 232 24.54 -6.99 9.97
N VAL A 233 23.57 -6.41 9.26
CA VAL A 233 22.38 -7.14 8.77
C VAL A 233 22.37 -7.19 7.25
N MET A 234 22.30 -8.37 6.65
CA MET A 234 22.03 -8.54 5.22
C MET A 234 20.54 -8.77 5.01
N ILE A 235 19.89 -7.91 4.22
CA ILE A 235 18.48 -7.99 3.87
C ILE A 235 18.37 -8.42 2.40
N ALA A 236 18.08 -9.68 2.16
CA ALA A 236 17.87 -10.24 0.82
C ALA A 236 16.40 -10.17 0.42
N ILE A 237 16.14 -9.74 -0.82
CA ILE A 237 14.81 -9.58 -1.40
C ILE A 237 14.76 -10.36 -2.72
N ASP A 238 13.72 -11.18 -2.90
CA ASP A 238 13.48 -11.98 -4.10
C ASP A 238 11.98 -11.89 -4.53
N GLN A 239 11.63 -12.54 -5.65
CA GLN A 239 10.27 -12.69 -6.20
C GLN A 239 9.53 -11.43 -6.64
N ILE A 240 10.20 -10.27 -6.65
CA ILE A 240 9.62 -9.02 -7.18
C ILE A 240 9.28 -9.09 -8.67
N ASP A 241 9.90 -10.02 -9.41
CA ASP A 241 9.71 -10.23 -10.85
C ASP A 241 8.25 -10.53 -11.18
N SER A 242 7.62 -11.43 -10.42
CA SER A 242 6.22 -11.83 -10.62
C SER A 242 5.26 -10.64 -10.55
N ILE A 243 5.51 -9.69 -9.65
CA ILE A 243 4.71 -8.47 -9.47
C ILE A 243 4.93 -7.51 -10.63
N VAL A 244 6.18 -7.30 -11.04
CA VAL A 244 6.52 -6.36 -12.10
C VAL A 244 6.06 -6.87 -13.46
N THR A 245 6.21 -8.17 -13.73
CA THR A 245 5.67 -8.84 -14.92
C THR A 245 4.16 -8.76 -14.96
N ALA A 246 3.47 -9.03 -13.86
CA ALA A 246 2.01 -8.91 -13.79
C ALA A 246 1.52 -7.47 -14.00
N ALA A 247 2.21 -6.49 -13.41
CA ALA A 247 1.91 -5.08 -13.63
C ALA A 247 2.08 -4.71 -15.11
N ASN A 248 3.13 -5.20 -15.78
CA ASN A 248 3.33 -4.94 -17.20
C ASN A 248 2.35 -5.69 -18.11
N MET A 249 1.98 -6.94 -17.81
CA MET A 249 0.95 -7.65 -18.57
C MET A 249 -0.42 -6.97 -18.47
N LEU A 250 -0.76 -6.38 -17.31
CA LEU A 250 -1.94 -5.54 -17.18
C LEU A 250 -1.89 -4.32 -18.12
N ALA A 251 -0.69 -3.76 -18.34
CA ALA A 251 -0.47 -2.67 -19.29
C ALA A 251 -0.44 -3.13 -20.76
N GLU A 252 -0.05 -4.37 -21.06
CA GLU A 252 0.01 -4.90 -22.44
C GLU A 252 -1.35 -5.44 -22.94
N ASN A 253 -2.12 -6.12 -22.08
CA ASN A 253 -3.46 -6.66 -22.42
C ASN A 253 -4.53 -5.57 -22.65
N SER A 254 -4.21 -4.30 -22.40
CA SER A 254 -5.09 -3.15 -22.65
C SER A 254 -4.92 -2.53 -24.04
N ALA A 255 -4.05 -3.09 -24.89
CA ALA A 255 -3.90 -2.66 -26.27
C ALA A 255 -5.13 -2.98 -27.16
N GLU A 256 -5.99 -3.93 -26.76
CA GLU A 256 -7.13 -4.38 -27.59
C GLU A 256 -8.52 -4.18 -26.98
N SER A 257 -8.66 -3.92 -25.68
CA SER A 257 -9.97 -3.56 -25.10
C SER A 257 -9.87 -2.84 -23.75
N ASP A 258 -10.52 -1.68 -23.69
CA ASP A 258 -10.80 -0.80 -22.54
C ASP A 258 -9.62 0.05 -22.00
N GLY A 259 -9.92 1.34 -21.79
CA GLY A 259 -8.98 2.46 -21.69
C GLY A 259 -7.90 2.39 -20.59
N GLY A 260 -6.91 3.29 -20.70
CA GLY A 260 -5.63 3.36 -19.96
C GLY A 260 -5.62 3.34 -18.42
N GLU A 261 -6.70 2.96 -17.75
CA GLU A 261 -6.72 2.68 -16.31
C GLU A 261 -5.74 1.57 -15.91
N ASN A 262 -5.58 0.52 -16.73
CA ASN A 262 -4.69 -0.60 -16.41
C ASN A 262 -3.19 -0.23 -16.54
N GLU A 263 -2.82 0.64 -17.48
CA GLU A 263 -1.45 1.18 -17.59
C GLU A 263 -1.12 2.10 -16.40
N VAL A 264 -2.06 2.96 -15.99
CA VAL A 264 -1.87 3.83 -14.81
C VAL A 264 -1.74 3.00 -13.53
N ARG A 265 -2.54 1.93 -13.39
CA ARG A 265 -2.44 0.99 -12.25
C ARG A 265 -1.08 0.30 -12.23
N ALA A 266 -0.60 -0.21 -13.36
CA ALA A 266 0.72 -0.83 -13.47
C ALA A 266 1.83 0.11 -12.97
N ARG A 267 1.77 1.39 -13.35
CA ARG A 267 2.73 2.42 -12.91
C ARG A 267 2.68 2.67 -11.40
N VAL A 268 1.49 2.74 -10.80
CA VAL A 268 1.33 2.93 -9.34
C VAL A 268 1.95 1.77 -8.57
N ILE A 269 1.71 0.53 -9.01
CA ILE A 269 2.26 -0.69 -8.39
C ILE A 269 3.78 -0.66 -8.37
N ILE A 270 4.39 -0.37 -9.53
CA ILE A 270 5.85 -0.27 -9.66
C ILE A 270 6.41 0.86 -8.80
N HIS A 271 5.70 1.99 -8.69
CA HIS A 271 6.13 3.12 -7.86
C HIS A 271 6.09 2.82 -6.36
N ILE A 272 5.03 2.15 -5.87
CA ILE A 272 4.93 1.71 -4.47
C ILE A 272 6.07 0.74 -4.13
N LEU A 273 6.32 -0.24 -5.00
CA LEU A 273 7.39 -1.22 -4.81
C LEU A 273 8.78 -0.57 -4.79
N ALA A 274 9.03 0.35 -5.72
CA ALA A 274 10.30 1.08 -5.81
C ALA A 274 10.55 1.95 -4.57
N ASN A 275 9.56 2.75 -4.15
CA ASN A 275 9.67 3.60 -2.95
C ASN A 275 9.85 2.74 -1.69
N GLY A 276 9.08 1.67 -1.53
CA GLY A 276 9.23 0.75 -0.40
C GLY A 276 10.65 0.18 -0.29
N LEU A 277 11.22 -0.29 -1.41
CA LEU A 277 12.59 -0.79 -1.46
C LEU A 277 13.62 0.28 -1.05
N MET A 278 13.44 1.52 -1.51
CA MET A 278 14.33 2.64 -1.19
C MET A 278 14.23 3.05 0.27
N ASP A 279 13.02 3.15 0.80
CA ASP A 279 12.78 3.50 2.19
C ASP A 279 13.28 2.41 3.13
N LEU A 280 13.09 1.13 2.78
CA LEU A 280 13.65 0.00 3.53
C LEU A 280 15.17 0.08 3.60
N HIS A 281 15.80 0.34 2.46
CA HIS A 281 17.24 0.55 2.42
C HIS A 281 17.62 1.71 3.35
N ASP A 282 16.96 2.86 3.29
CA ASP A 282 17.25 4.08 4.07
C ASP A 282 17.01 3.99 5.56
N GLN A 283 15.98 3.27 5.98
CA GLN A 283 15.55 3.21 7.37
C GLN A 283 16.18 2.06 8.16
N THR A 284 17.04 1.25 7.55
CA THR A 284 17.71 0.11 8.21
C THR A 284 19.20 0.41 8.45
N PRO A 285 19.58 0.84 9.67
CA PRO A 285 20.96 1.15 9.99
C PRO A 285 21.81 -0.12 10.09
N ARG A 286 23.09 0.00 9.73
CA ARG A 286 24.09 -1.07 9.70
C ARG A 286 23.65 -2.28 8.86
N ALA A 287 22.87 -2.03 7.82
CA ALA A 287 22.33 -3.05 6.94
C ALA A 287 22.77 -2.87 5.48
N MET A 288 22.85 -3.98 4.74
CA MET A 288 22.99 -4.03 3.29
C MET A 288 21.74 -4.68 2.69
N THR A 289 21.14 -4.03 1.69
CA THR A 289 20.04 -4.62 0.92
C THR A 289 20.60 -5.30 -0.32
N VAL A 290 20.19 -6.56 -0.54
CA VAL A 290 20.55 -7.36 -1.72
C VAL A 290 19.26 -7.71 -2.45
N LEU A 291 19.10 -7.21 -3.68
CA LEU A 291 17.93 -7.45 -4.51
C LEU A 291 18.24 -8.46 -5.60
N ALA A 292 17.52 -9.59 -5.62
CA ALA A 292 17.55 -10.54 -6.73
C ALA A 292 16.36 -10.28 -7.67
N CYS A 293 16.64 -10.06 -8.96
CA CYS A 293 15.59 -9.88 -9.97
C CYS A 293 16.07 -10.18 -11.39
N LEU A 294 15.12 -10.26 -12.32
CA LEU A 294 15.37 -10.28 -13.76
C LEU A 294 15.93 -8.93 -14.23
N LYS A 295 16.67 -8.96 -15.33
CA LYS A 295 17.29 -7.76 -15.92
C LYS A 295 16.24 -6.74 -16.33
N GLU A 296 15.15 -7.23 -16.91
CA GLU A 296 14.00 -6.46 -17.37
C GLU A 296 13.32 -5.79 -16.18
N THR A 297 13.09 -6.53 -15.09
CA THR A 297 12.55 -6.02 -13.83
C THR A 297 13.40 -4.88 -13.27
N TRP A 298 14.72 -5.05 -13.21
CA TRP A 298 15.62 -3.98 -12.77
C TRP A 298 15.56 -2.76 -13.70
N ALA A 299 15.51 -2.95 -15.02
CA ALA A 299 15.40 -1.86 -15.98
C ALA A 299 14.08 -1.08 -15.81
N ILE A 300 12.98 -1.77 -15.50
CA ILE A 300 11.67 -1.16 -15.24
C ILE A 300 11.68 -0.38 -13.93
N LEU A 301 12.22 -0.97 -12.85
CA LEU A 301 12.34 -0.30 -11.55
C LEU A 301 13.23 0.93 -11.65
N SER A 302 14.40 0.79 -12.30
CA SER A 302 15.36 1.89 -12.43
C SER A 302 14.94 2.98 -13.41
N GLY A 303 14.24 2.63 -14.49
CA GLY A 303 13.75 3.59 -15.48
C GLY A 303 12.50 4.37 -15.04
N ARG A 304 11.73 3.84 -14.09
CA ARG A 304 10.50 4.47 -13.56
C ARG A 304 10.67 5.09 -12.16
N ALA A 305 11.78 4.84 -11.50
CA ALA A 305 12.18 5.47 -10.24
C ALA A 305 12.85 6.84 -10.44
N LEU A 306 12.79 7.71 -9.42
CA LEU A 306 13.57 8.97 -9.40
C LEU A 306 15.08 8.66 -9.45
N ALA A 307 15.85 9.43 -10.23
CA ALA A 307 17.30 9.20 -10.43
C ALA A 307 18.13 9.25 -9.13
N SER A 308 17.70 10.01 -8.12
CA SER A 308 18.33 10.02 -6.78
C SER A 308 18.15 8.70 -6.03
N ALA A 309 17.15 7.91 -6.42
CA ALA A 309 16.71 6.75 -5.69
C ALA A 309 17.34 5.44 -6.22
N THR A 310 17.68 5.39 -7.51
CA THR A 310 18.51 4.32 -8.09
C THR A 310 19.97 4.43 -7.68
N ALA A 311 20.45 5.61 -7.28
CA ALA A 311 21.82 5.80 -6.77
C ALA A 311 22.13 5.03 -5.48
N ARG A 312 21.11 4.55 -4.76
CA ARG A 312 21.22 3.74 -3.54
C ARG A 312 21.57 2.27 -3.80
N PHE A 313 21.49 1.84 -5.07
CA PHE A 313 21.75 0.48 -5.50
C PHE A 313 22.76 0.49 -6.65
N THR A 314 23.74 -0.40 -6.58
CA THR A 314 24.63 -0.65 -7.72
C THR A 314 24.15 -1.92 -8.43
N PRO A 315 23.97 -1.89 -9.76
CA PRO A 315 23.82 -3.11 -10.53
C PRO A 315 25.06 -3.99 -10.27
N GLY A 316 24.86 -5.12 -9.60
CA GLY A 316 25.93 -6.06 -9.33
C GLY A 316 26.44 -6.72 -10.61
N PRO A 317 27.56 -7.47 -10.52
CA PRO A 317 28.03 -8.27 -11.64
C PRO A 317 26.91 -9.23 -12.08
N ARG A 318 26.69 -9.29 -13.39
CA ARG A 318 25.65 -10.14 -13.96
C ARG A 318 25.95 -11.59 -13.58
N LEU A 319 24.90 -12.35 -13.26
CA LEU A 319 24.96 -13.79 -13.46
C LEU A 319 25.07 -14.00 -14.97
N ASP A 320 26.30 -13.89 -15.49
CA ASP A 320 26.56 -13.99 -16.92
C ASP A 320 26.04 -15.33 -17.42
N SER A 321 25.35 -15.25 -18.54
CA SER A 321 24.89 -16.36 -19.38
C SER A 321 26.06 -17.07 -20.06
N ALA A 322 27.17 -17.30 -19.35
CA ALA A 322 28.10 -18.32 -19.79
C ALA A 322 27.42 -19.65 -19.46
N PRO A 323 27.01 -20.43 -20.47
CA PRO A 323 26.54 -21.78 -20.20
C PRO A 323 27.56 -22.51 -19.35
N TRP A 324 27.09 -23.37 -18.44
CA TRP A 324 28.01 -24.13 -17.62
C TRP A 324 28.92 -24.95 -18.54
N ASN A 325 30.23 -24.80 -18.33
CA ASN A 325 31.20 -25.62 -19.04
C ASN A 325 31.08 -27.06 -18.55
N GLU A 326 31.69 -27.98 -19.28
CA GLU A 326 31.63 -29.42 -18.97
C GLU A 326 32.04 -29.71 -17.51
N SER A 327 33.03 -28.98 -16.98
CA SER A 327 33.47 -29.10 -15.59
C SER A 327 32.37 -28.75 -14.58
N ALA A 328 31.66 -27.63 -14.77
CA ALA A 328 30.60 -27.20 -13.85
C ALA A 328 29.38 -28.14 -13.90
N ILE A 329 29.04 -28.66 -15.08
CA ILE A 329 27.97 -29.66 -15.25
C ILE A 329 28.37 -30.97 -14.55
N THR A 330 29.60 -31.43 -14.77
CA THR A 330 30.15 -32.64 -14.13
C THR A 330 30.12 -32.51 -12.61
N ASP A 331 30.54 -31.38 -12.06
CA ASP A 331 30.56 -31.14 -10.61
C ASP A 331 29.16 -31.19 -9.99
N LEU A 332 28.15 -30.62 -10.64
CA LEU A 332 26.76 -30.66 -10.15
C LEU A 332 26.19 -32.07 -10.15
N ILE A 333 26.35 -32.79 -11.27
CA ILE A 333 25.87 -34.17 -11.39
C ILE A 333 26.56 -35.04 -10.32
N SER A 334 27.89 -34.94 -10.23
CA SER A 334 28.69 -35.71 -9.28
C SER A 334 28.29 -35.44 -7.82
N ARG A 335 28.04 -34.19 -7.45
CA ARG A 335 27.61 -33.84 -6.08
C ARG A 335 26.20 -34.27 -5.74
N ARG A 336 25.30 -34.40 -6.73
CA ARG A 336 23.94 -34.94 -6.53
C ARG A 336 23.97 -36.45 -6.28
N LEU A 337 24.92 -37.13 -6.91
CA LEU A 337 25.09 -38.57 -6.81
C LEU A 337 25.95 -39.01 -5.61
N ALA A 338 26.94 -38.19 -5.23
CA ALA A 338 27.89 -38.52 -4.17
C ALA A 338 27.25 -38.95 -2.83
N PRO A 339 26.18 -38.32 -2.32
CA PRO A 339 25.54 -38.77 -1.08
C PRO A 339 25.00 -40.19 -1.14
N GLU A 340 24.44 -40.59 -2.28
CA GLU A 340 23.87 -41.94 -2.47
C GLU A 340 24.95 -42.99 -2.67
N PHE A 341 25.98 -42.67 -3.48
CA PHE A 341 27.14 -43.54 -3.63
C PHE A 341 27.89 -43.74 -2.31
N ALA A 342 28.07 -42.68 -1.52
CA ALA A 342 28.70 -42.76 -0.21
C ALA A 342 27.83 -43.56 0.79
N ARG A 343 26.51 -43.38 0.78
CA ARG A 343 25.60 -44.14 1.66
C ARG A 343 25.64 -45.64 1.40
N ARG A 344 25.85 -46.03 0.14
CA ARG A 344 25.90 -47.44 -0.29
C ARG A 344 27.32 -48.00 -0.38
N ASP A 345 28.34 -47.21 -0.02
CA ASP A 345 29.77 -47.58 -0.08
C ASP A 345 30.21 -48.08 -1.47
N VAL A 346 29.71 -47.42 -2.52
CA VAL A 346 29.98 -47.79 -3.92
C VAL A 346 30.90 -46.76 -4.56
N LEU A 347 31.99 -47.22 -5.17
CA LEU A 347 32.88 -46.38 -5.98
C LEU A 347 32.45 -46.47 -7.46
N PRO A 348 31.90 -45.39 -8.05
CA PRO A 348 31.55 -45.41 -9.47
C PRO A 348 32.81 -45.33 -10.36
N PRO A 349 32.75 -45.79 -11.62
CA PRO A 349 33.86 -45.69 -12.59
C PRO A 349 34.35 -44.25 -12.79
N TYR A 350 33.44 -43.28 -12.68
CA TYR A 350 33.70 -41.85 -12.67
C TYR A 350 32.58 -41.14 -11.90
N ALA A 351 32.85 -39.94 -11.39
CA ALA A 351 31.99 -39.29 -10.41
C ALA A 351 30.58 -38.92 -10.92
N SER A 352 30.41 -38.73 -12.23
CA SER A 352 29.13 -38.40 -12.87
C SER A 352 28.35 -39.62 -13.39
N TRP A 353 28.76 -40.86 -13.09
CA TRP A 353 28.09 -42.07 -13.57
C TRP A 353 26.59 -42.07 -13.22
N PRO A 354 25.66 -42.39 -14.15
CA PRO A 354 25.85 -43.02 -15.46
C PRO A 354 26.05 -42.03 -16.64
N PHE A 355 26.27 -40.75 -16.38
CA PHE A 355 26.37 -39.74 -17.44
C PHE A 355 27.81 -39.62 -17.96
N SER A 356 28.04 -40.20 -19.14
CA SER A 356 29.36 -40.16 -19.80
C SER A 356 29.81 -38.74 -20.13
N GLN A 357 31.12 -38.56 -20.34
CA GLN A 357 31.68 -37.26 -20.72
C GLN A 357 31.10 -36.74 -22.05
N SER A 358 30.76 -37.61 -23.00
CA SER A 358 30.10 -37.21 -24.25
C SER A 358 28.66 -36.74 -24.03
N ALA A 359 27.94 -37.35 -23.09
CA ALA A 359 26.59 -36.90 -22.72
C ALA A 359 26.61 -35.51 -22.09
N ILE A 360 27.60 -35.25 -21.23
CA ILE A 360 27.84 -33.95 -20.58
C ILE A 360 28.29 -32.89 -21.58
N ALA A 361 29.21 -33.24 -22.50
CA ALA A 361 29.63 -32.35 -23.58
C ALA A 361 28.48 -31.97 -24.51
N GLY A 362 27.57 -32.91 -24.81
CA GLY A 362 26.39 -32.68 -25.63
C GLY A 362 25.36 -31.72 -25.03
N ILE A 363 25.43 -31.46 -23.72
CA ILE A 363 24.63 -30.44 -23.03
C ILE A 363 25.47 -29.27 -22.52
N SER A 364 26.75 -29.18 -22.90
CA SER A 364 27.58 -28.00 -22.68
C SER A 364 26.93 -26.82 -23.39
N GLY A 365 26.49 -25.80 -22.63
CA GLY A 365 25.43 -24.92 -23.13
C GLY A 365 24.25 -24.77 -22.17
N SER A 366 24.03 -25.76 -21.32
CA SER A 366 22.84 -25.85 -20.49
C SER A 366 22.99 -25.10 -19.17
N PHE A 367 21.86 -24.61 -18.67
CA PHE A 367 21.74 -24.09 -17.31
C PHE A 367 21.59 -25.25 -16.29
N PRO A 368 21.86 -25.02 -14.99
CA PRO A 368 21.77 -26.07 -13.96
C PRO A 368 20.40 -26.76 -13.92
N ARG A 369 19.31 -25.99 -14.03
CA ARG A 369 17.95 -26.52 -14.06
C ARG A 369 17.74 -27.49 -15.22
N GLY A 370 18.09 -27.07 -16.43
CA GLY A 370 17.97 -27.91 -17.63
C GLY A 370 18.85 -29.16 -17.57
N THR A 371 20.02 -29.07 -16.94
CA THR A 371 20.89 -30.22 -16.68
C THR A 371 20.20 -31.23 -15.75
N LEU A 372 19.69 -30.78 -14.60
CA LEU A 372 19.00 -31.63 -13.63
C LEU A 372 17.73 -32.25 -14.19
N MET A 373 16.94 -31.50 -14.98
CA MET A 373 15.75 -32.02 -15.66
C MET A 373 16.09 -33.16 -16.62
N ARG A 374 17.16 -33.03 -17.41
CA ARG A 374 17.61 -34.09 -18.34
C ARG A 374 18.13 -35.31 -17.58
N CYS A 375 18.86 -35.09 -16.48
CA CYS A 375 19.33 -36.17 -15.61
C CYS A 375 18.16 -36.92 -14.96
N GLU A 376 17.16 -36.20 -14.46
CA GLU A 376 15.93 -36.79 -13.90
C GLU A 376 15.14 -37.54 -14.97
N ALA A 377 14.98 -36.96 -16.17
CA ALA A 377 14.28 -37.60 -17.28
C ALA A 377 14.95 -38.92 -17.65
N TYR A 378 16.29 -38.96 -17.68
CA TYR A 378 17.05 -40.19 -17.88
C TYR A 378 16.86 -41.18 -16.71
N ARG A 379 16.95 -40.73 -15.45
CA ARG A 379 16.69 -41.59 -14.27
C ARG A 379 15.32 -42.23 -14.34
N LYS A 380 14.28 -41.46 -14.68
CA LYS A 380 12.90 -41.91 -14.82
C LYS A 380 12.69 -42.97 -15.91
N LYS A 381 13.49 -42.97 -16.98
CA LYS A 381 13.41 -44.00 -18.04
C LYS A 381 13.75 -45.41 -17.51
N PHE A 382 14.48 -45.51 -16.39
CA PHE A 382 15.01 -46.78 -15.87
C PHE A 382 14.56 -47.10 -14.44
N LEU A 383 13.54 -46.40 -13.90
CA LEU A 383 12.99 -46.71 -12.57
C LEU A 383 12.44 -48.14 -12.48
N ASP A 384 11.86 -48.64 -13.58
CA ASP A 384 11.26 -49.98 -13.69
C ASP A 384 12.13 -50.96 -14.50
N ALA A 385 13.40 -50.62 -14.77
CA ALA A 385 14.30 -51.41 -15.62
C ALA A 385 15.30 -52.23 -14.78
N ASP A 386 15.60 -53.45 -15.20
CA ASP A 386 16.54 -54.35 -14.49
C ASP A 386 18.02 -53.91 -14.56
N HIS A 387 18.33 -52.91 -15.40
CA HIS A 387 19.67 -52.43 -15.68
C HIS A 387 19.63 -50.95 -16.10
N VAL A 388 20.61 -50.16 -15.65
CA VAL A 388 20.80 -48.77 -16.09
C VAL A 388 22.01 -48.72 -17.02
N PRO A 389 21.80 -48.49 -18.34
CA PRO A 389 22.92 -48.35 -19.26
C PRO A 389 23.64 -47.01 -19.03
N GLU A 390 24.91 -46.96 -19.44
CA GLU A 390 25.67 -45.72 -19.49
C GLU A 390 25.05 -44.75 -20.52
N CYS A 391 24.81 -43.51 -20.10
CA CYS A 391 24.17 -42.49 -20.91
C CYS A 391 25.18 -41.85 -21.87
N ALA A 392 24.98 -42.02 -23.17
CA ALA A 392 25.83 -41.41 -24.21
C ALA A 392 25.38 -40.01 -24.66
N THR A 393 24.08 -39.69 -24.51
CA THR A 393 23.47 -38.41 -24.92
C THR A 393 22.35 -37.95 -23.96
N LEU A 394 22.37 -36.66 -23.60
CA LEU A 394 21.34 -36.00 -22.77
C LEU A 394 20.45 -35.01 -23.56
N VAL A 395 20.56 -35.01 -24.89
CA VAL A 395 19.74 -34.20 -25.82
C VAL A 395 18.52 -35.03 -26.23
N ASP A 396 17.30 -34.52 -26.06
CA ASP A 396 16.07 -35.32 -26.09
C ASP A 396 15.89 -36.16 -27.35
N GLU A 397 15.70 -37.48 -27.14
CA GLU A 397 14.85 -38.33 -27.98
C GLU A 397 13.75 -38.92 -27.08
N HIS A 398 12.52 -38.45 -27.35
CA HIS A 398 11.19 -38.98 -26.98
C HIS A 398 10.86 -39.27 -25.49
N PRO A 399 9.65 -38.91 -25.02
CA PRO A 399 9.13 -39.38 -23.73
C PRO A 399 8.92 -40.91 -23.76
N PRO A 400 9.10 -41.61 -22.62
CA PRO A 400 8.92 -43.05 -22.57
C PRO A 400 7.49 -43.45 -22.92
N THR A 401 7.37 -44.52 -23.72
CA THR A 401 6.10 -45.18 -24.05
C THR A 401 5.38 -45.56 -22.76
N PRO A 402 4.08 -45.24 -22.60
CA PRO A 402 3.36 -45.55 -21.37
C PRO A 402 3.28 -47.08 -21.18
N VAL A 403 3.89 -47.58 -20.09
CA VAL A 403 3.56 -48.89 -19.54
C VAL A 403 2.12 -48.79 -19.06
N LYS A 404 1.26 -49.66 -19.59
CA LYS A 404 -0.16 -49.71 -19.20
C LYS A 404 -0.22 -50.12 -17.72
N PRO A 405 -0.87 -49.35 -16.83
CA PRO A 405 -0.93 -49.70 -15.43
C PRO A 405 -1.65 -51.05 -15.23
N PRO A 406 -1.27 -51.85 -14.23
CA PRO A 406 -2.01 -53.06 -13.87
C PRO A 406 -3.48 -52.74 -13.58
N ASP A 407 -4.41 -53.53 -14.13
CA ASP A 407 -5.86 -53.29 -14.01
C ASP A 407 -6.38 -53.25 -12.54
N ASP A 408 -5.60 -53.79 -11.59
CA ASP A 408 -5.96 -53.93 -10.17
C ASP A 408 -5.73 -52.67 -9.30
N LEU A 409 -4.99 -51.66 -9.79
CA LEU A 409 -4.61 -50.49 -8.98
C LEU A 409 -5.80 -49.60 -8.59
N SER A 410 -6.84 -49.54 -9.43
CA SER A 410 -8.07 -48.80 -9.10
C SER A 410 -8.86 -49.45 -7.97
N ARG A 411 -8.84 -50.79 -7.88
CA ARG A 411 -9.45 -51.54 -6.79
C ARG A 411 -8.63 -51.36 -5.50
N LEU A 412 -7.32 -51.47 -5.61
CA LEU A 412 -6.41 -51.27 -4.49
C LEU A 412 -6.54 -49.87 -3.89
N TYR A 413 -6.67 -48.83 -4.73
CA TYR A 413 -6.98 -47.47 -4.27
C TYR A 413 -8.25 -47.41 -3.41
N GLU A 414 -9.33 -48.06 -3.83
CA GLU A 414 -10.58 -48.09 -3.06
C GLU A 414 -10.44 -48.87 -1.74
N GLU A 415 -9.67 -49.95 -1.72
CA GLU A 415 -9.34 -50.69 -0.49
C GLU A 415 -8.56 -49.82 0.51
N TYR A 416 -7.56 -49.07 0.03
CA TYR A 416 -6.80 -48.10 0.84
C TYR A 416 -7.68 -46.95 1.35
N ARG A 417 -8.65 -46.50 0.56
CA ARG A 417 -9.61 -45.43 0.92
C ARG A 417 -10.60 -45.88 2.01
N GLN A 418 -11.02 -47.15 1.97
CA GLN A 418 -11.91 -47.72 2.98
C GLN A 418 -11.21 -47.91 4.34
N ARG A 419 -9.94 -48.32 4.36
CA ARG A 419 -9.17 -48.52 5.60
C ARG A 419 -8.58 -47.23 6.19
N ALA A 420 -8.61 -46.11 5.47
CA ALA A 420 -8.02 -44.86 5.91
C ALA A 420 -8.58 -44.37 7.27
N VAL A 421 -7.68 -44.11 8.21
CA VAL A 421 -7.98 -43.62 9.56
C VAL A 421 -7.79 -42.11 9.62
N LEU A 422 -8.83 -41.36 9.99
CA LEU A 422 -8.84 -39.88 9.95
C LEU A 422 -8.59 -39.21 11.31
N SER A 423 -8.71 -39.95 12.41
CA SER A 423 -8.68 -39.40 13.79
C SER A 423 -7.45 -38.53 14.06
N ASP A 424 -6.30 -38.96 13.55
CA ASP A 424 -5.00 -38.36 13.81
C ASP A 424 -4.79 -37.05 13.03
N LEU A 425 -5.56 -36.83 11.96
CA LEU A 425 -5.54 -35.62 11.16
C LEU A 425 -6.49 -34.54 11.69
N THR A 426 -7.55 -34.96 12.38
CA THR A 426 -8.58 -34.07 12.94
C THR A 426 -8.29 -33.61 14.37
N ALA A 427 -7.22 -34.11 14.99
CA ALA A 427 -6.81 -33.71 16.34
C ALA A 427 -6.25 -32.27 16.35
N ASP A 428 -6.97 -31.37 17.01
CA ASP A 428 -6.70 -29.90 17.05
C ASP A 428 -5.49 -29.49 17.91
N ALA A 429 -4.73 -30.45 18.45
CA ALA A 429 -3.71 -30.19 19.48
C ALA A 429 -2.47 -29.41 19.01
N ASP A 430 -2.21 -29.37 17.70
CA ASP A 430 -0.99 -28.77 17.13
C ASP A 430 -1.29 -27.86 15.92
N ASP A 431 -2.30 -26.99 16.05
CA ASP A 431 -2.62 -25.94 15.07
C ASP A 431 -2.88 -26.44 13.63
N GLY A 432 -3.40 -27.66 13.50
CA GLY A 432 -3.65 -28.30 12.21
C GLY A 432 -2.39 -28.79 11.49
N ALA A 433 -1.23 -28.86 12.15
CA ALA A 433 0.02 -29.35 11.56
C ALA A 433 -0.06 -30.77 10.96
N PRO A 434 -0.75 -31.77 11.57
CA PRO A 434 -0.95 -33.08 10.93
C PRO A 434 -1.69 -32.98 9.59
N LEU A 435 -2.77 -32.17 9.56
CA LEU A 435 -3.55 -31.94 8.35
C LEU A 435 -2.76 -31.14 7.31
N GLY A 436 -1.98 -30.15 7.75
CA GLY A 436 -1.09 -29.37 6.89
C GLY A 436 -0.04 -30.23 6.19
N ARG A 437 0.59 -31.17 6.93
CA ARG A 437 1.54 -32.15 6.36
C ARG A 437 0.86 -33.07 5.36
N CYS A 438 -0.30 -33.63 5.72
CA CYS A 438 -1.09 -34.46 4.81
C CYS A 438 -1.42 -33.73 3.50
N LEU A 439 -1.83 -32.46 3.59
CA LEU A 439 -2.13 -31.64 2.42
C LEU A 439 -0.88 -31.39 1.56
N GLY A 440 0.27 -31.07 2.16
CA GLY A 440 1.53 -30.86 1.45
C GLY A 440 1.93 -32.09 0.63
N GLU A 441 1.96 -33.26 1.26
CA GLU A 441 2.27 -34.53 0.59
C GLU A 441 1.24 -34.89 -0.51
N THR A 442 -0.03 -34.57 -0.28
CA THR A 442 -1.09 -34.77 -1.28
C THR A 442 -0.89 -33.88 -2.50
N LEU A 443 -0.51 -32.62 -2.30
CA LEU A 443 -0.22 -31.70 -3.40
C LEU A 443 1.04 -32.12 -4.16
N GLU A 444 2.03 -32.76 -3.51
CA GLU A 444 3.18 -33.36 -4.20
C GLU A 444 2.76 -34.52 -5.11
N ILE A 445 1.88 -35.39 -4.61
CA ILE A 445 1.26 -36.46 -5.40
C ILE A 445 0.51 -35.86 -6.60
N TYR A 446 -0.28 -34.81 -6.38
CA TYR A 446 -0.98 -34.10 -7.45
C TYR A 446 -0.01 -33.54 -8.50
N ALA A 447 1.03 -32.82 -8.09
CA ALA A 447 2.04 -32.25 -8.99
C ALA A 447 2.71 -33.34 -9.84
N GLY A 448 3.05 -34.48 -9.24
CA GLY A 448 3.63 -35.64 -9.95
C GLY A 448 2.66 -36.30 -10.95
N SER A 449 1.35 -36.14 -10.78
CA SER A 449 0.33 -36.69 -11.70
C SER A 449 0.11 -35.86 -12.97
N LEU A 450 0.64 -34.64 -13.03
CA LEU A 450 0.37 -33.72 -14.13
C LEU A 450 1.24 -34.04 -15.36
N ALA A 451 0.61 -34.06 -16.53
CA ALA A 451 1.32 -33.99 -17.80
C ALA A 451 1.50 -32.50 -18.16
N LEU A 452 2.69 -31.97 -17.92
CA LEU A 452 3.03 -30.58 -18.19
C LEU A 452 3.62 -30.43 -19.60
N PRO A 453 3.32 -29.35 -20.33
CA PRO A 453 4.03 -29.01 -21.57
C PRO A 453 5.46 -28.58 -21.26
N ASP A 454 6.38 -28.68 -22.24
CA ASP A 454 7.79 -28.26 -22.09
C ASP A 454 7.94 -26.77 -21.71
N SER A 455 6.91 -25.96 -21.95
CA SER A 455 6.88 -24.54 -21.60
C SER A 455 6.33 -24.24 -20.20
N ALA A 456 5.97 -25.24 -19.39
CA ALA A 456 5.44 -25.02 -18.05
C ALA A 456 6.01 -25.98 -17.00
N ASP A 457 6.25 -25.45 -15.80
CA ASP A 457 6.74 -26.19 -14.65
C ASP A 457 5.77 -26.03 -13.46
N VAL A 458 5.76 -27.03 -12.58
CA VAL A 458 5.04 -26.97 -11.30
C VAL A 458 6.02 -27.16 -10.16
N GLY A 459 5.94 -26.30 -9.16
CA GLY A 459 6.72 -26.37 -7.93
C GLY A 459 5.83 -26.38 -6.71
N ILE A 460 6.30 -27.01 -5.63
CA ILE A 460 5.62 -27.02 -4.35
C ILE A 460 6.54 -26.51 -3.26
N ALA A 461 6.02 -25.71 -2.33
CA ALA A 461 6.68 -25.42 -1.07
C ALA A 461 5.77 -25.92 0.06
N ALA A 462 6.12 -27.07 0.64
CA ALA A 462 5.45 -27.64 1.80
C ALA A 462 6.19 -27.21 3.08
N LEU A 463 5.56 -26.35 3.88
CA LEU A 463 6.16 -25.72 5.07
C LEU A 463 6.00 -26.61 6.32
N ALA A 464 6.27 -27.90 6.18
CA ALA A 464 5.94 -28.94 7.15
C ALA A 464 6.69 -28.83 8.50
N ASN A 465 7.81 -28.11 8.54
CA ASN A 465 8.71 -28.05 9.71
C ASN A 465 8.63 -26.73 10.51
N ASP A 466 7.81 -25.76 10.12
CA ASP A 466 7.57 -24.55 10.93
C ASP A 466 6.48 -24.84 11.96
N ARG A 467 6.77 -24.61 13.25
CA ARG A 467 5.79 -24.75 14.35
C ARG A 467 4.58 -23.81 14.20
N LYS A 468 4.73 -22.67 13.53
CA LYS A 468 3.63 -21.73 13.24
C LYS A 468 3.81 -21.18 11.83
N PRO A 469 3.48 -21.97 10.79
CA PRO A 469 3.60 -21.53 9.40
C PRO A 469 2.64 -20.36 9.13
N ALA A 470 2.93 -19.54 8.12
CA ALA A 470 1.91 -18.63 7.57
C ALA A 470 1.03 -19.33 6.52
N LEU A 471 1.63 -20.21 5.73
CA LEU A 471 0.97 -21.13 4.80
C LEU A 471 1.43 -22.56 5.13
N HIS A 472 0.57 -23.55 4.93
CA HIS A 472 0.96 -24.95 5.07
C HIS A 472 1.53 -25.51 3.75
N ALA A 473 0.99 -25.04 2.62
CA ALA A 473 1.49 -25.40 1.31
C ALA A 473 1.31 -24.25 0.30
N ARG A 474 2.23 -24.16 -0.66
CA ARG A 474 2.12 -23.28 -1.84
C ARG A 474 2.45 -24.10 -3.08
N LEU A 475 1.47 -24.24 -3.98
CA LEU A 475 1.66 -24.84 -5.31
C LEU A 475 1.84 -23.70 -6.33
N THR A 476 2.92 -23.73 -7.10
CA THR A 476 3.29 -22.67 -8.04
C THR A 476 3.42 -23.25 -9.44
N PHE A 477 2.65 -22.75 -10.39
CA PHE A 477 2.79 -23.06 -11.81
C PHE A 477 3.57 -21.94 -12.49
N THR A 478 4.68 -22.28 -13.14
CA THR A 478 5.56 -21.34 -13.86
C THR A 478 5.40 -21.56 -15.36
N PHE A 479 5.17 -20.49 -16.12
CA PHE A 479 5.00 -20.55 -17.59
C PHE A 479 6.18 -19.85 -18.27
N HIS A 480 7.11 -20.64 -18.82
CA HIS A 480 8.36 -20.17 -19.45
C HIS A 480 8.13 -19.43 -20.77
N ASP A 481 7.10 -19.82 -21.52
CA ASP A 481 6.68 -19.14 -22.75
C ASP A 481 6.04 -17.76 -22.50
N GLN A 482 5.73 -17.44 -21.25
CA GLN A 482 5.00 -16.22 -20.85
C GLN A 482 5.83 -15.37 -19.88
N ASN A 483 7.11 -15.14 -20.18
CA ASN A 483 8.02 -14.34 -19.36
C ASN A 483 8.06 -14.82 -17.89
N GLU A 484 8.03 -16.14 -17.69
CA GLU A 484 8.13 -16.77 -16.36
C GLU A 484 6.98 -16.37 -15.42
N LEU A 485 5.77 -16.22 -15.98
CA LEU A 485 4.58 -15.95 -15.20
C LEU A 485 4.35 -17.07 -14.18
N GLU A 486 4.21 -16.70 -12.91
CA GLU A 486 3.91 -17.65 -11.83
C GLU A 486 2.45 -17.53 -11.37
N LYS A 487 1.71 -18.64 -11.35
CA LYS A 487 0.39 -18.77 -10.71
C LYS A 487 0.53 -19.50 -9.39
N HIS A 488 0.04 -18.92 -8.30
CA HIS A 488 0.22 -19.46 -6.95
C HIS A 488 -1.10 -19.86 -6.31
N TYR A 489 -1.14 -21.09 -5.82
CA TYR A 489 -2.22 -21.66 -5.04
C TYR A 489 -1.72 -21.89 -3.62
N CYS A 490 -2.11 -21.00 -2.71
CA CYS A 490 -1.67 -20.97 -1.32
C CYS A 490 -2.72 -21.59 -0.42
N PHE A 491 -2.30 -22.46 0.50
CA PHE A 491 -3.20 -23.19 1.39
C PHE A 491 -2.82 -22.99 2.86
N ARG A 492 -3.81 -22.66 3.69
CA ARG A 492 -3.64 -22.51 5.14
C ARG A 492 -4.78 -23.17 5.90
N VAL A 493 -4.47 -24.27 6.59
CA VAL A 493 -5.34 -24.84 7.63
C VAL A 493 -5.43 -23.91 8.85
N ILE A 494 -6.65 -23.65 9.34
CA ILE A 494 -6.91 -22.93 10.61
C ILE A 494 -8.03 -23.65 11.38
N GLY A 495 -7.66 -24.56 12.29
CA GLY A 495 -8.61 -25.32 13.12
C GLY A 495 -9.07 -24.59 14.39
N HIS A 496 -8.20 -23.76 14.98
CA HIS A 496 -8.38 -23.21 16.31
C HIS A 496 -9.73 -22.46 16.51
N PRO A 497 -10.44 -22.64 17.64
CA PRO A 497 -11.74 -22.00 17.87
C PRO A 497 -11.63 -20.56 18.40
N ALA A 498 -10.54 -20.19 19.08
CA ALA A 498 -10.38 -18.86 19.65
C ALA A 498 -9.97 -17.79 18.63
N ALA A 499 -10.65 -16.64 18.65
CA ALA A 499 -10.39 -15.50 17.77
C ALA A 499 -8.93 -15.00 17.84
N LEU A 500 -8.35 -14.94 19.04
CA LEU A 500 -6.97 -14.48 19.27
C LEU A 500 -5.93 -15.32 18.50
N ALA A 501 -6.21 -16.59 18.27
CA ALA A 501 -5.36 -17.47 17.46
C ALA A 501 -5.68 -17.37 15.97
N VAL A 502 -6.96 -17.26 15.60
CA VAL A 502 -7.39 -17.23 14.19
C VAL A 502 -6.95 -15.94 13.47
N GLN A 503 -7.11 -14.79 14.12
CA GLN A 503 -6.84 -13.47 13.52
C GLN A 503 -5.40 -13.29 13.02
N PRO A 504 -4.33 -13.57 13.81
CA PRO A 504 -2.95 -13.40 13.34
C PRO A 504 -2.59 -14.39 12.23
N ARG A 505 -3.13 -15.62 12.26
CA ARG A 505 -2.92 -16.64 11.22
C ARG A 505 -3.53 -16.25 9.89
N LEU A 506 -4.77 -15.76 9.93
CA LEU A 506 -5.47 -15.28 8.74
C LEU A 506 -4.71 -14.10 8.11
N ARG A 507 -4.27 -13.14 8.92
CA ARG A 507 -3.47 -12.01 8.45
C ARG A 507 -2.11 -12.42 7.88
N ALA A 508 -1.42 -13.36 8.53
CA ALA A 508 -0.15 -13.89 8.05
C ALA A 508 -0.33 -14.61 6.69
N ALA A 509 -1.37 -15.43 6.54
CA ALA A 509 -1.68 -16.13 5.29
C ALA A 509 -2.00 -15.16 4.14
N MET A 510 -2.77 -14.10 4.40
CA MET A 510 -3.05 -13.06 3.40
C MET A 510 -1.78 -12.31 2.98
N THR A 511 -0.90 -12.02 3.94
CA THR A 511 0.37 -11.30 3.68
C THR A 511 1.33 -12.18 2.87
N ASP A 512 1.53 -13.44 3.28
CA ASP A 512 2.49 -14.36 2.65
C ASP A 512 2.01 -14.84 1.27
N SER A 513 0.70 -14.98 1.05
CA SER A 513 0.15 -15.34 -0.27
C SER A 513 0.13 -14.18 -1.28
N GLY A 514 0.23 -12.92 -0.81
CA GLY A 514 0.11 -11.74 -1.66
C GLY A 514 -1.25 -11.60 -2.34
N ILE A 515 -2.31 -12.19 -1.77
CA ILE A 515 -3.64 -12.27 -2.39
C ILE A 515 -4.23 -10.87 -2.65
N ASP A 516 -4.68 -10.64 -3.88
CA ASP A 516 -5.39 -9.43 -4.30
C ASP A 516 -6.36 -9.82 -5.43
N LYS A 517 -7.61 -9.36 -5.36
CA LYS A 517 -8.65 -9.66 -6.34
C LYS A 517 -8.31 -9.18 -7.75
N LYS A 518 -7.40 -8.22 -7.85
CA LYS A 518 -6.89 -7.66 -9.11
C LYS A 518 -5.77 -8.52 -9.72
N LEU A 519 -5.19 -9.47 -8.98
CA LEU A 519 -4.15 -10.38 -9.42
C LEU A 519 -4.73 -11.79 -9.57
N SER A 520 -5.31 -12.09 -10.74
CA SER A 520 -6.04 -13.34 -11.00
C SER A 520 -5.19 -14.62 -10.92
N PHE A 521 -3.87 -14.49 -10.85
CA PHE A 521 -2.90 -15.59 -10.72
C PHE A 521 -2.49 -15.87 -9.27
N ARG A 522 -3.03 -15.13 -8.29
CA ARG A 522 -2.82 -15.36 -6.85
C ARG A 522 -4.08 -15.95 -6.24
N HIS A 523 -3.96 -17.09 -5.58
CA HIS A 523 -5.06 -17.76 -4.91
C HIS A 523 -4.69 -18.10 -3.46
N LEU A 524 -5.60 -17.82 -2.52
CA LEU A 524 -5.48 -18.20 -1.12
C LEU A 524 -6.72 -18.97 -0.67
N PHE A 525 -6.49 -20.16 -0.11
CA PHE A 525 -7.51 -21.04 0.43
C PHE A 525 -7.27 -21.24 1.93
N ILE A 526 -8.22 -20.82 2.74
CA ILE A 526 -8.26 -21.08 4.17
C ILE A 526 -9.06 -22.37 4.39
N ILE A 527 -8.40 -23.41 4.89
CA ILE A 527 -9.01 -24.72 5.12
C ILE A 527 -9.54 -24.74 6.54
N ARG A 528 -10.87 -24.82 6.67
CA ARG A 528 -11.54 -24.79 7.96
C ARG A 528 -12.91 -25.46 7.88
N ASN A 529 -13.15 -26.40 8.81
CA ASN A 529 -14.39 -27.17 8.89
C ASN A 529 -15.39 -26.60 9.92
N THR A 530 -14.99 -25.59 10.70
CA THR A 530 -15.82 -24.94 11.71
C THR A 530 -16.12 -23.48 11.33
N PRO A 531 -17.22 -22.88 11.79
CA PRO A 531 -17.50 -21.46 11.56
C PRO A 531 -16.35 -20.57 12.06
N MET A 532 -16.19 -19.40 11.43
CA MET A 532 -15.24 -18.40 11.91
C MET A 532 -15.64 -17.91 13.32
N PRO A 533 -14.68 -17.65 14.22
CA PRO A 533 -15.00 -17.06 15.51
C PRO A 533 -15.70 -15.71 15.35
N GLY A 534 -16.63 -15.39 16.26
CA GLY A 534 -17.31 -14.10 16.26
C GLY A 534 -16.39 -12.91 16.58
N GLY A 535 -16.98 -11.72 16.58
CA GLY A 535 -16.31 -10.47 16.97
C GLY A 535 -15.94 -9.57 15.78
N ARG A 536 -15.88 -8.26 16.05
CA ARG A 536 -15.66 -7.22 15.03
C ARG A 536 -14.37 -7.42 14.23
N VAL A 537 -13.25 -7.67 14.92
CA VAL A 537 -11.93 -7.81 14.27
C VAL A 537 -11.87 -9.05 13.38
N THR A 538 -12.43 -10.18 13.84
CA THR A 538 -12.50 -11.40 13.03
C THR A 538 -13.40 -11.21 11.81
N GLY A 539 -14.53 -10.51 11.97
CA GLY A 539 -15.43 -10.15 10.88
C GLY A 539 -14.76 -9.26 9.82
N GLU A 540 -14.03 -8.22 10.26
CA GLU A 540 -13.27 -7.33 9.36
C GLU A 540 -12.17 -8.07 8.59
N LEU A 541 -11.44 -8.98 9.24
CA LEU A 541 -10.41 -9.77 8.57
C LEU A 541 -11.02 -10.77 7.57
N ASN A 542 -12.14 -11.39 7.91
CA ASN A 542 -12.86 -12.28 7.00
C ASN A 542 -13.40 -11.51 5.77
N GLN A 543 -13.93 -10.30 5.98
CA GLN A 543 -14.35 -9.44 4.87
C GLN A 543 -13.16 -9.07 3.98
N LYS A 544 -12.01 -8.70 4.58
CA LYS A 544 -10.79 -8.41 3.82
C LYS A 544 -10.27 -9.61 3.03
N LEU A 545 -10.36 -10.81 3.57
CA LEU A 545 -10.03 -12.05 2.84
C LEU A 545 -10.91 -12.18 1.59
N GLN A 546 -12.22 -12.00 1.74
CA GLN A 546 -13.19 -12.10 0.64
C GLN A 546 -13.01 -10.99 -0.41
N ASP A 547 -12.80 -9.75 0.04
CA ASP A 547 -12.56 -8.61 -0.83
C ASP A 547 -11.28 -8.78 -1.67
N ALA A 548 -10.27 -9.46 -1.11
CA ALA A 548 -9.04 -9.84 -1.80
C ALA A 548 -9.19 -11.09 -2.69
N GLY A 549 -10.35 -11.77 -2.69
CA GLY A 549 -10.61 -12.96 -3.50
C GLY A 549 -10.15 -14.29 -2.87
N GLY A 550 -9.72 -14.27 -1.61
CA GLY A 550 -9.44 -15.50 -0.85
C GLY A 550 -10.73 -16.26 -0.52
N ARG A 551 -10.62 -17.58 -0.37
CA ARG A 551 -11.78 -18.47 -0.13
C ARG A 551 -11.58 -19.31 1.12
N ILE A 552 -12.66 -19.50 1.88
CA ILE A 552 -12.71 -20.51 2.94
C ILE A 552 -13.27 -21.79 2.33
N VAL A 553 -12.57 -22.90 2.48
CA VAL A 553 -12.93 -24.19 1.91
C VAL A 553 -12.97 -25.23 3.03
N ALA A 554 -14.08 -25.96 3.13
CA ALA A 554 -14.18 -27.10 4.02
C ALA A 554 -13.57 -28.33 3.33
N LEU A 555 -12.94 -29.20 4.12
CA LEU A 555 -12.37 -30.45 3.66
C LEU A 555 -13.20 -31.60 4.23
N GLY A 556 -13.84 -32.38 3.35
CA GLY A 556 -14.70 -33.49 3.77
C GLY A 556 -13.92 -34.76 4.08
N ASP A 557 -14.54 -35.65 4.86
CA ASP A 557 -13.96 -36.97 5.19
C ASP A 557 -13.65 -37.80 3.94
N ASP A 558 -14.45 -37.65 2.89
CA ASP A 558 -14.28 -38.33 1.61
C ASP A 558 -13.00 -37.89 0.87
N ASP A 559 -12.71 -36.58 0.88
CA ASP A 559 -11.47 -36.02 0.36
C ASP A 559 -10.27 -36.52 1.19
N LEU A 560 -10.40 -36.49 2.52
CA LEU A 560 -9.35 -36.93 3.45
C LEU A 560 -9.00 -38.42 3.29
N ARG A 561 -10.00 -39.29 3.11
CA ARG A 561 -9.76 -40.72 2.85
C ARG A 561 -8.97 -40.92 1.55
N SER A 562 -9.29 -40.14 0.53
CA SER A 562 -8.58 -40.15 -0.75
C SER A 562 -7.13 -39.69 -0.59
N PHE A 563 -6.89 -38.66 0.23
CA PHE A 563 -5.54 -38.13 0.50
C PHE A 563 -4.69 -39.15 1.28
N VAL A 564 -5.23 -39.75 2.33
CA VAL A 564 -4.56 -40.80 3.12
C VAL A 564 -4.24 -42.02 2.26
N ALA A 565 -5.21 -42.49 1.46
CA ALA A 565 -5.03 -43.65 0.59
C ALA A 565 -3.85 -43.46 -0.38
N LEU A 566 -3.79 -42.34 -1.10
CA LEU A 566 -2.72 -42.07 -2.05
C LEU A 566 -1.36 -41.90 -1.39
N ARG A 567 -1.31 -41.30 -0.19
CA ARG A 567 -0.08 -41.17 0.59
C ARG A 567 0.44 -42.52 1.04
N GLU A 568 -0.43 -43.40 1.54
CA GLU A 568 -0.06 -44.76 1.93
C GLU A 568 0.37 -45.60 0.72
N MET A 569 -0.32 -45.50 -0.41
CA MET A 569 0.08 -46.19 -1.64
C MET A 569 1.45 -45.72 -2.14
N LYS A 570 1.73 -44.41 -2.11
CA LYS A 570 3.05 -43.85 -2.42
C LYS A 570 4.12 -44.35 -1.45
N ALA A 571 3.83 -44.37 -0.15
CA ALA A 571 4.74 -44.86 0.88
C ALA A 571 5.03 -46.36 0.74
N ALA A 572 4.04 -47.14 0.31
CA ALA A 572 4.17 -48.58 0.05
C ALA A 572 4.94 -48.90 -1.26
N LYS A 573 5.32 -47.88 -2.05
CA LYS A 573 6.06 -48.02 -3.32
C LYS A 573 5.41 -49.03 -4.28
N ILE A 574 4.10 -48.90 -4.47
CA ILE A 574 3.30 -49.79 -5.31
C ILE A 574 3.77 -49.70 -6.78
N GLU A 575 4.02 -50.85 -7.41
CA GLU A 575 4.46 -50.93 -8.81
C GLU A 575 3.39 -50.34 -9.76
N GLY A 576 3.82 -49.53 -10.74
CA GLY A 576 2.91 -48.87 -11.69
C GLY A 576 2.07 -47.72 -11.13
N PHE A 577 2.25 -47.36 -9.84
CA PHE A 577 1.49 -46.28 -9.18
C PHE A 577 1.55 -44.95 -9.93
N ASP A 578 2.74 -44.50 -10.34
CA ASP A 578 2.92 -43.21 -11.03
C ASP A 578 2.30 -43.19 -12.44
N ALA A 579 2.28 -44.34 -13.13
CA ALA A 579 1.62 -44.47 -14.43
C ALA A 579 0.09 -44.40 -14.26
N TRP A 580 -0.45 -45.13 -13.29
CA TRP A 580 -1.86 -45.09 -12.92
C TRP A 580 -2.30 -43.70 -12.47
N LEU A 581 -1.48 -42.99 -11.68
CA LEU A 581 -1.78 -41.64 -11.19
C LEU A 581 -1.96 -40.64 -12.34
N ARG A 582 -1.08 -40.72 -13.36
CA ARG A 582 -1.11 -39.89 -14.57
C ARG A 582 -2.31 -40.17 -15.45
N GLU A 583 -2.76 -41.42 -15.53
CA GLU A 583 -3.93 -41.82 -16.31
C GLU A 583 -5.24 -41.49 -15.59
N ARG A 584 -5.41 -41.94 -14.33
CA ARG A 584 -6.68 -41.89 -13.61
C ARG A 584 -6.95 -40.58 -12.90
N LYS A 585 -5.89 -39.84 -12.51
CA LYS A 585 -5.92 -38.54 -11.80
C LYS A 585 -7.00 -38.46 -10.69
N PRO A 586 -7.01 -39.39 -9.72
CA PRO A 586 -8.08 -39.50 -8.72
C PRO A 586 -8.30 -38.22 -7.89
N LEU A 587 -7.25 -37.43 -7.67
CA LEU A 587 -7.36 -36.15 -6.97
C LEU A 587 -8.25 -35.14 -7.72
N CYS A 588 -8.30 -35.17 -9.05
CA CYS A 588 -9.19 -34.30 -9.84
C CYS A 588 -10.69 -34.62 -9.62
N ASP A 589 -11.02 -35.82 -9.14
CA ASP A 589 -12.40 -36.24 -8.86
C ASP A 589 -12.90 -35.75 -7.49
N THR A 590 -11.99 -35.41 -6.57
CA THR A 590 -12.29 -34.94 -5.21
C THR A 590 -13.04 -33.60 -5.20
N ALA A 591 -13.90 -33.40 -4.21
CA ALA A 591 -14.65 -32.16 -4.06
C ALA A 591 -13.71 -30.99 -3.75
N PHE A 592 -12.66 -31.24 -2.96
CA PHE A 592 -11.64 -30.26 -2.63
C PHE A 592 -10.93 -29.69 -3.86
N PHE A 593 -10.33 -30.53 -4.72
CA PHE A 593 -9.57 -30.06 -5.89
C PHE A 593 -10.46 -29.34 -6.91
N LYS A 594 -11.74 -29.72 -7.03
CA LYS A 594 -12.75 -29.00 -7.81
C LYS A 594 -13.03 -27.61 -7.22
N ALA A 595 -13.25 -27.52 -5.90
CA ALA A 595 -13.55 -26.26 -5.22
C ALA A 595 -12.41 -25.23 -5.30
N VAL A 596 -11.15 -25.69 -5.25
CA VAL A 596 -9.97 -24.82 -5.33
C VAL A 596 -9.51 -24.53 -6.76
N GLY A 597 -10.21 -25.06 -7.77
CA GLY A 597 -9.91 -24.78 -9.19
C GLY A 597 -8.64 -25.45 -9.71
N LEU A 598 -8.30 -26.63 -9.18
CA LEU A 598 -7.22 -27.50 -9.65
C LEU A 598 -7.73 -28.69 -10.48
N SER A 599 -9.04 -28.72 -10.78
CA SER A 599 -9.70 -29.68 -11.65
C SER A 599 -10.61 -28.94 -12.65
N PRO A 600 -10.24 -28.83 -13.95
CA PRO A 600 -8.99 -29.31 -14.54
C PRO A 600 -7.76 -28.50 -14.06
N PRO A 601 -6.53 -29.06 -14.21
CA PRO A 601 -5.30 -28.34 -13.89
C PRO A 601 -5.15 -27.02 -14.68
N PRO A 602 -4.63 -25.94 -14.08
CA PRO A 602 -4.67 -24.58 -14.65
C PRO A 602 -3.58 -24.31 -15.70
N LEU A 603 -3.42 -25.23 -16.66
CA LEU A 603 -2.34 -25.26 -17.66
C LEU A 603 -2.53 -24.31 -18.86
N SER A 604 -3.70 -23.66 -18.98
CA SER A 604 -3.97 -22.62 -20.00
C SER A 604 -4.67 -21.41 -19.38
N LEU A 605 -4.36 -20.19 -19.86
CA LEU A 605 -5.08 -18.95 -19.56
C LEU A 605 -6.14 -18.69 -20.65
N THR A 606 -7.19 -19.50 -20.73
CA THR A 606 -8.42 -19.04 -21.38
C THR A 606 -9.34 -18.46 -20.33
N THR A 607 -9.83 -17.25 -20.60
CA THR A 607 -10.88 -16.50 -19.90
C THR A 607 -12.03 -17.42 -19.42
N PRO A 608 -12.79 -17.07 -18.37
CA PRO A 608 -13.95 -17.86 -17.95
C PRO A 608 -14.88 -18.08 -19.14
N PRO A 609 -15.54 -19.25 -19.26
CA PRO A 609 -16.33 -19.59 -20.42
C PRO A 609 -17.40 -18.53 -20.64
N GLY A 610 -17.31 -17.88 -21.80
CA GLY A 610 -18.31 -16.97 -22.30
C GLY A 610 -19.67 -17.63 -22.37
N ARG A 611 -20.68 -16.77 -22.18
CA ARG A 611 -22.10 -16.98 -22.44
C ARG A 611 -22.35 -18.10 -23.44
N THR A 612 -23.15 -19.07 -23.01
CA THR A 612 -23.71 -20.10 -23.86
C THR A 612 -24.32 -19.48 -25.11
N SER A 613 -23.84 -20.00 -26.25
CA SER A 613 -24.46 -19.91 -27.56
C SER A 613 -25.92 -20.35 -27.45
N ASP A 614 -26.86 -19.44 -27.74
CA ASP A 614 -28.23 -19.82 -28.12
C ASP A 614 -28.42 -19.56 -29.61
N ALA A 615 -28.74 -20.65 -30.30
CA ALA A 615 -29.20 -20.69 -31.68
C ALA A 615 -30.64 -20.11 -31.80
N PRO A 616 -31.09 -19.75 -33.01
CA PRO A 616 -32.19 -18.82 -33.22
C PRO A 616 -33.57 -19.50 -33.30
N VAL A 617 -34.57 -18.99 -32.57
CA VAL A 617 -36.01 -19.26 -32.82
C VAL A 617 -36.85 -18.03 -32.36
N PRO A 618 -38.11 -17.84 -32.82
CA PRO A 618 -38.51 -16.69 -33.61
C PRO A 618 -39.41 -15.70 -32.86
N LYS A 619 -39.56 -14.52 -33.44
CA LYS A 619 -40.42 -13.42 -32.98
C LYS A 619 -41.91 -13.80 -32.97
N THR A 620 -42.58 -13.59 -31.83
CA THR A 620 -44.02 -13.24 -31.76
C THR A 620 -44.33 -12.39 -30.53
N GLY A 621 -44.66 -11.11 -30.76
CA GLY A 621 -45.92 -10.49 -30.35
C GLY A 621 -46.30 -10.20 -28.88
N VAL A 622 -46.31 -8.89 -28.57
CA VAL A 622 -47.37 -8.08 -27.90
C VAL A 622 -47.44 -7.98 -26.35
N ALA A 623 -47.06 -6.77 -25.89
CA ALA A 623 -47.62 -5.84 -24.89
C ALA A 623 -48.07 -6.29 -23.47
N ALA A 624 -47.51 -5.62 -22.44
CA ALA A 624 -48.22 -4.68 -21.53
C ALA A 624 -47.29 -4.09 -20.45
N GLU A 625 -47.20 -2.76 -20.35
CA GLU A 625 -46.66 -1.98 -19.22
C GLU A 625 -47.79 -1.56 -18.25
N PRO A 626 -47.51 -1.41 -16.94
CA PRO A 626 -47.81 -0.13 -16.26
C PRO A 626 -46.84 0.20 -15.08
N PRO A 627 -46.95 1.37 -14.40
CA PRO A 627 -47.12 2.74 -14.89
C PRO A 627 -45.99 3.69 -14.39
N VAL A 628 -45.80 4.78 -15.12
CA VAL A 628 -44.84 5.87 -14.89
C VAL A 628 -45.37 6.88 -13.86
N GLY A 629 -44.56 7.20 -12.84
CA GLY A 629 -44.77 8.33 -11.92
C GLY A 629 -44.47 9.69 -12.58
N PRO A 630 -44.97 10.81 -12.01
CA PRO A 630 -45.09 12.08 -12.73
C PRO A 630 -43.72 12.69 -13.09
N PRO A 631 -43.64 13.42 -14.21
CA PRO A 631 -42.38 13.97 -14.72
C PRO A 631 -41.88 15.13 -13.84
N PRO A 632 -40.56 15.33 -13.73
CA PRO A 632 -40.01 16.56 -13.17
C PRO A 632 -40.41 17.74 -14.07
N VAL A 633 -40.98 18.76 -13.43
CA VAL A 633 -41.39 20.03 -14.04
C VAL A 633 -40.20 20.63 -14.79
N ALA A 634 -40.39 20.88 -16.10
CA ALA A 634 -39.43 21.57 -16.94
C ALA A 634 -39.13 22.97 -16.37
N PRO A 635 -37.86 23.43 -16.34
CA PRO A 635 -37.58 24.83 -16.05
C PRO A 635 -38.19 25.70 -17.15
N PRO A 636 -38.68 26.91 -16.82
CA PRO A 636 -39.36 27.76 -17.78
C PRO A 636 -38.42 28.13 -18.93
N THR A 637 -38.89 27.89 -20.15
CA THR A 637 -38.39 28.47 -21.39
C THR A 637 -38.70 29.97 -21.38
N GLY A 638 -37.82 30.72 -20.72
CA GLY A 638 -37.71 32.17 -20.82
C GLY A 638 -36.24 32.49 -20.62
N GLY A 639 -35.51 32.76 -21.71
CA GLY A 639 -34.13 33.20 -21.62
C GLY A 639 -34.07 34.49 -20.80
N PRO A 640 -33.29 34.55 -19.70
CA PRO A 640 -32.77 35.82 -19.24
C PRO A 640 -31.72 36.24 -20.28
N SER A 641 -31.82 37.48 -20.71
CA SER A 641 -30.86 38.19 -21.57
C SER A 641 -29.40 37.87 -21.21
N ASP A 642 -28.52 37.88 -22.23
CA ASP A 642 -27.06 37.84 -22.16
C ASP A 642 -26.47 39.02 -21.37
N GLY A 643 -26.76 39.10 -20.06
CA GLY A 643 -26.51 40.28 -19.23
C GLY A 643 -25.30 40.21 -18.30
N PHE A 644 -24.70 39.03 -18.11
CA PHE A 644 -23.49 38.86 -17.29
C PHE A 644 -22.33 38.51 -18.22
N GLY A 645 -21.29 39.36 -18.27
CA GLY A 645 -20.17 39.26 -19.20
C GLY A 645 -19.38 37.95 -19.16
N ALA A 646 -18.29 37.88 -19.90
CA ALA A 646 -17.46 36.68 -19.97
C ALA A 646 -16.01 36.98 -19.57
N ILE A 647 -15.34 35.97 -19.03
CA ILE A 647 -13.91 36.02 -18.67
C ILE A 647 -13.12 35.61 -19.92
N PRO A 648 -12.28 36.49 -20.48
CA PRO A 648 -11.45 36.14 -21.62
C PRO A 648 -10.34 35.19 -21.18
N LEU A 649 -10.25 34.04 -21.85
CA LEU A 649 -9.24 33.01 -21.61
C LEU A 649 -8.08 33.10 -22.61
N GLY A 650 -8.20 33.94 -23.63
CA GLY A 650 -7.20 34.15 -24.68
C GLY A 650 -7.49 33.38 -25.97
N PRO A 651 -6.60 33.47 -26.98
CA PRO A 651 -6.83 32.85 -28.29
C PRO A 651 -6.76 31.33 -28.21
N ARG A 652 -7.66 30.66 -28.94
CA ARG A 652 -7.60 29.22 -29.21
C ARG A 652 -6.43 28.94 -30.15
N LEU A 653 -5.71 27.84 -29.96
CA LEU A 653 -4.68 27.40 -30.90
C LEU A 653 -5.23 26.33 -31.85
N GLU A 654 -5.21 26.61 -33.15
CA GLU A 654 -5.63 25.69 -34.23
C GLU A 654 -4.52 25.63 -35.30
N GLY A 655 -4.15 24.43 -35.77
CA GLY A 655 -3.26 24.27 -36.93
C GLY A 655 -1.88 24.95 -36.84
N GLY A 656 -1.36 25.21 -35.64
CA GLY A 656 -0.05 25.88 -35.44
C GLY A 656 -0.11 27.42 -35.34
N GLY A 657 -1.28 28.03 -35.36
CA GLY A 657 -1.48 29.49 -35.21
C GLY A 657 -2.52 29.88 -34.14
N GLU A 658 -2.64 31.18 -33.88
CA GLU A 658 -3.65 31.77 -32.98
C GLU A 658 -4.97 31.97 -33.74
N GLY A 659 -6.04 31.34 -33.24
CA GLY A 659 -7.40 31.39 -33.73
C GLY A 659 -8.32 32.25 -32.85
N ARG A 660 -9.62 31.96 -32.87
CA ARG A 660 -10.67 32.77 -32.20
C ARG A 660 -10.42 32.90 -30.68
N LEU A 661 -10.71 34.09 -30.14
CA LEU A 661 -10.70 34.34 -28.70
C LEU A 661 -11.70 33.41 -27.99
N THR A 662 -11.25 32.72 -26.95
CA THR A 662 -12.06 31.87 -26.10
C THR A 662 -12.44 32.61 -24.84
N GLU A 663 -13.69 32.49 -24.43
CA GLU A 663 -14.23 33.14 -23.22
C GLU A 663 -14.97 32.13 -22.34
N LEU A 664 -14.90 32.33 -21.03
CA LEU A 664 -15.67 31.60 -20.03
C LEU A 664 -16.86 32.47 -19.59
N PRO A 665 -18.11 32.09 -19.89
CA PRO A 665 -19.28 32.84 -19.43
C PRO A 665 -19.31 32.96 -17.91
N ALA A 666 -19.51 34.17 -17.36
CA ALA A 666 -19.46 34.39 -15.91
C ALA A 666 -20.50 33.56 -15.13
N ARG A 667 -21.64 33.24 -15.75
CA ARG A 667 -22.66 32.34 -15.17
C ARG A 667 -22.14 30.93 -14.84
N LEU A 668 -21.05 30.48 -15.48
CA LEU A 668 -20.45 29.17 -15.23
C LEU A 668 -19.50 29.18 -14.03
N LEU A 669 -19.14 30.36 -13.49
CA LEU A 669 -18.29 30.48 -12.30
C LEU A 669 -18.88 29.73 -11.10
N THR A 670 -20.20 29.77 -10.93
CA THR A 670 -20.92 29.08 -9.84
C THR A 670 -20.97 27.55 -10.03
N ARG A 671 -20.56 27.02 -11.18
CA ARG A 671 -20.50 25.58 -11.49
C ARG A 671 -19.10 24.97 -11.31
N HIS A 672 -18.26 25.65 -10.55
CA HIS A 672 -16.91 25.28 -10.12
C HIS A 672 -15.89 25.07 -11.25
N ILE A 673 -14.63 25.38 -10.95
CA ILE A 673 -13.48 25.31 -11.84
C ILE A 673 -12.42 24.41 -11.21
N ALA A 674 -11.83 23.52 -12.01
CA ALA A 674 -10.65 22.75 -11.63
C ALA A 674 -9.47 23.13 -12.53
N ILE A 675 -8.30 23.38 -11.93
CA ILE A 675 -7.05 23.71 -12.62
C ILE A 675 -5.99 22.67 -12.25
N PHE A 676 -5.59 21.87 -13.22
CA PHE A 676 -4.58 20.82 -13.09
C PHE A 676 -3.33 21.23 -13.85
N ALA A 677 -2.27 21.62 -13.15
CA ALA A 677 -1.03 22.02 -13.81
C ALA A 677 0.17 21.89 -12.87
N GLY A 678 1.27 21.34 -13.38
CA GLY A 678 2.52 21.18 -12.65
C GLY A 678 3.25 22.51 -12.42
N THR A 679 4.34 22.44 -11.66
CA THR A 679 5.19 23.60 -11.36
C THR A 679 5.70 24.28 -12.64
N GLY A 680 5.65 25.61 -12.67
CA GLY A 680 6.13 26.41 -13.80
C GLY A 680 5.27 26.35 -15.07
N SER A 681 4.10 25.70 -15.04
CA SER A 681 3.18 25.62 -16.18
C SER A 681 2.28 26.85 -16.34
N GLY A 682 2.29 27.75 -15.34
CA GLY A 682 1.46 28.95 -15.31
C GLY A 682 0.17 28.81 -14.50
N LYS A 683 0.03 27.77 -13.65
CA LYS A 683 -1.15 27.52 -12.79
C LYS A 683 -1.58 28.78 -12.03
N THR A 684 -0.62 29.38 -11.30
CA THR A 684 -0.84 30.57 -10.49
C THR A 684 -1.21 31.78 -11.34
N VAL A 685 -0.56 31.96 -12.49
CA VAL A 685 -0.88 33.06 -13.44
C VAL A 685 -2.31 32.94 -13.96
N LEU A 686 -2.73 31.73 -14.37
CA LEU A 686 -4.09 31.47 -14.83
C LEU A 686 -5.11 31.68 -13.72
N LEU A 687 -4.85 31.16 -12.51
CA LEU A 687 -5.72 31.34 -11.35
C LEU A 687 -5.91 32.83 -11.03
N ARG A 688 -4.81 33.59 -10.96
CA ARG A 688 -4.85 35.05 -10.75
C ARG A 688 -5.65 35.74 -11.85
N ARG A 689 -5.41 35.41 -13.12
CA ARG A 689 -6.11 36.03 -14.24
C ARG A 689 -7.62 35.80 -14.20
N ILE A 690 -8.06 34.58 -13.87
CA ILE A 690 -9.49 34.27 -13.70
C ILE A 690 -10.09 35.10 -12.55
N LEU A 691 -9.39 35.19 -11.41
CA LEU A 691 -9.83 35.99 -10.25
C LEU A 691 -9.89 37.49 -10.56
N GLU A 692 -8.91 38.01 -11.29
CA GLU A 692 -8.80 39.43 -11.66
C GLU A 692 -9.90 39.84 -12.64
N GLU A 693 -10.14 39.04 -13.69
CA GLU A 693 -11.22 39.29 -14.65
C GLU A 693 -12.59 39.12 -14.00
N ALA A 694 -12.76 38.14 -13.11
CA ALA A 694 -13.99 38.01 -12.32
C ALA A 694 -14.22 39.26 -11.44
N ALA A 695 -13.18 39.75 -10.77
CA ALA A 695 -13.28 40.95 -9.94
C ALA A 695 -13.62 42.20 -10.77
N LEU A 696 -13.09 42.32 -11.99
CA LEU A 696 -13.49 43.39 -12.93
C LEU A 696 -14.96 43.32 -13.35
N LEU A 697 -15.56 42.12 -13.33
CA LEU A 697 -16.99 41.88 -13.54
C LEU A 697 -17.84 42.06 -12.26
N GLY A 698 -17.24 42.51 -11.16
CA GLY A 698 -17.95 42.72 -9.89
C GLY A 698 -18.11 41.47 -9.03
N VAL A 699 -17.44 40.36 -9.37
CA VAL A 699 -17.52 39.08 -8.63
C VAL A 699 -16.51 39.11 -7.47
N PRO A 700 -16.97 39.13 -6.20
CA PRO A 700 -16.06 39.11 -5.06
C PRO A 700 -15.50 37.70 -4.82
N ALA A 701 -14.29 37.62 -4.26
CA ALA A 701 -13.57 36.36 -4.09
C ALA A 701 -12.89 36.22 -2.73
N ILE A 702 -12.86 34.99 -2.22
CA ILE A 702 -11.99 34.55 -1.11
C ILE A 702 -10.97 33.58 -1.69
N VAL A 703 -9.69 33.76 -1.38
CA VAL A 703 -8.58 33.02 -1.98
C VAL A 703 -7.69 32.48 -0.87
N LEU A 704 -7.44 31.16 -0.87
CA LEU A 704 -6.48 30.54 0.05
C LEU A 704 -5.09 30.50 -0.58
N ASP A 705 -4.12 31.08 0.11
CA ASP A 705 -2.73 31.21 -0.33
C ASP A 705 -1.81 30.34 0.53
N THR A 706 -1.47 29.16 0.01
CA THR A 706 -0.61 28.17 0.69
C THR A 706 0.88 28.42 0.48
N ASN A 707 1.27 28.99 -0.67
CA ASN A 707 2.66 29.12 -1.09
C ASN A 707 3.16 30.58 -1.16
N ASN A 708 2.41 31.54 -0.61
CA ASN A 708 2.72 32.98 -0.65
C ASN A 708 2.76 33.57 -2.08
N ASP A 709 2.05 32.90 -2.98
CA ASP A 709 1.98 33.22 -4.40
C ASP A 709 0.78 34.08 -4.75
N LEU A 710 -0.22 34.22 -3.87
CA LEU A 710 -1.45 34.96 -4.15
C LEU A 710 -1.55 36.25 -3.32
N ALA A 711 -0.75 36.42 -2.26
CA ALA A 711 -0.68 37.65 -1.46
C ALA A 711 -0.35 38.92 -2.28
N ARG A 712 0.31 38.79 -3.45
CA ARG A 712 0.62 39.92 -4.35
C ARG A 712 -0.51 40.30 -5.31
N LEU A 713 -1.72 39.73 -5.20
CA LEU A 713 -2.86 40.08 -6.06
C LEU A 713 -3.16 41.59 -6.06
N GLY A 714 -2.90 42.30 -4.95
CA GLY A 714 -3.09 43.75 -4.88
C GLY A 714 -1.97 44.60 -5.48
N GLN A 715 -0.84 44.00 -5.84
CA GLN A 715 0.38 44.75 -6.20
C GLN A 715 0.43 45.03 -7.71
N PRO A 716 0.59 46.29 -8.14
CA PRO A 716 0.74 46.62 -9.55
C PRO A 716 2.11 46.21 -10.09
N TRP A 717 2.19 45.88 -11.38
CA TRP A 717 3.45 45.67 -12.06
C TRP A 717 4.34 46.93 -11.97
N PRO A 718 5.61 46.83 -11.53
CA PRO A 718 6.51 47.99 -11.46
C PRO A 718 6.75 48.66 -12.82
N LYS A 719 6.72 47.86 -13.89
CA LYS A 719 6.79 48.30 -15.29
C LYS A 719 5.80 47.46 -16.09
N ARG A 720 5.15 48.07 -17.09
CA ARG A 720 4.24 47.37 -18.02
C ARG A 720 4.97 46.16 -18.63
N PRO A 721 4.43 44.93 -18.48
CA PRO A 721 4.99 43.75 -19.12
C PRO A 721 4.98 43.90 -20.65
N ALA A 722 6.04 43.43 -21.31
CA ALA A 722 6.13 43.47 -22.77
C ALA A 722 5.00 42.67 -23.47
N ALA A 723 4.48 41.63 -22.80
CA ALA A 723 3.39 40.80 -23.30
C ALA A 723 1.99 41.44 -23.16
N PHE A 724 1.85 42.61 -22.51
CA PHE A 724 0.55 43.27 -22.35
C PHE A 724 0.10 43.96 -23.63
N SER A 725 -1.08 43.60 -24.10
CA SER A 725 -1.83 44.41 -25.06
C SER A 725 -2.22 45.77 -24.44
N GLU A 726 -2.67 46.71 -25.27
CA GLU A 726 -3.22 47.97 -24.77
C GLU A 726 -4.46 47.76 -23.90
N GLU A 727 -5.27 46.76 -24.25
CA GLU A 727 -6.42 46.36 -23.45
C GLU A 727 -5.99 45.81 -22.07
N ASP A 728 -4.94 44.99 -22.00
CA ASP A 728 -4.42 44.47 -20.73
C ASP A 728 -3.89 45.59 -19.84
N ALA A 729 -3.20 46.59 -20.41
CA ALA A 729 -2.73 47.75 -19.66
C ALA A 729 -3.90 48.55 -19.07
N GLN A 730 -4.97 48.76 -19.85
CA GLN A 730 -6.19 49.41 -19.37
C GLN A 730 -6.93 48.57 -18.32
N LYS A 731 -7.00 47.25 -18.51
CA LYS A 731 -7.58 46.32 -17.51
C LYS A 731 -6.80 46.35 -16.21
N ALA A 732 -5.47 46.34 -16.24
CA ALA A 732 -4.64 46.44 -15.05
C ALA A 732 -4.92 47.75 -14.28
N ALA A 733 -4.99 48.88 -14.98
CA ALA A 733 -5.35 50.17 -14.36
C ALA A 733 -6.76 50.16 -13.75
N ARG A 734 -7.75 49.56 -14.45
CA ARG A 734 -9.12 49.39 -13.91
C ARG A 734 -9.15 48.46 -12.71
N TYR A 735 -8.37 47.37 -12.72
CA TYR A 735 -8.31 46.41 -11.64
C TYR A 735 -7.80 47.07 -10.36
N HIS A 736 -6.65 47.75 -10.42
CA HIS A 736 -6.10 48.41 -9.23
C HIS A 736 -6.93 49.62 -8.74
N SER A 737 -7.75 50.25 -9.59
CA SER A 737 -8.64 51.32 -9.15
C SER A 737 -9.95 50.81 -8.55
N ARG A 738 -10.55 49.75 -9.12
CA ARG A 738 -11.90 49.25 -8.77
C ARG A 738 -11.93 48.04 -7.84
N VAL A 739 -10.83 47.31 -7.71
CA VAL A 739 -10.76 46.11 -6.87
C VAL A 739 -10.02 46.45 -5.58
N GLU A 740 -10.59 46.01 -4.45
CA GLU A 740 -9.98 46.09 -3.13
C GLU A 740 -9.46 44.71 -2.74
N VAL A 741 -8.14 44.53 -2.84
CA VAL A 741 -7.47 43.30 -2.39
C VAL A 741 -7.04 43.46 -0.94
N VAL A 742 -7.43 42.52 -0.08
CA VAL A 742 -7.02 42.50 1.33
C VAL A 742 -6.36 41.17 1.67
N VAL A 743 -5.16 41.23 2.25
CA VAL A 743 -4.44 40.06 2.76
C VAL A 743 -4.76 39.88 4.25
N TRP A 744 -5.23 38.70 4.60
CA TRP A 744 -5.55 38.24 5.95
C TRP A 744 -4.51 37.20 6.38
N THR A 745 -4.03 37.28 7.62
CA THR A 745 -2.98 36.39 8.15
C THR A 745 -3.42 35.78 9.48
N PRO A 746 -4.24 34.70 9.46
CA PRO A 746 -4.69 34.02 10.68
C PRO A 746 -3.50 33.60 11.54
N GLY A 747 -3.62 33.78 12.86
CA GLY A 747 -2.57 33.41 13.82
C GLY A 747 -1.35 34.34 13.88
N LEU A 748 -1.28 35.40 13.06
CA LEU A 748 -0.15 36.33 13.04
C LEU A 748 -0.53 37.72 13.58
N ALA A 749 -0.13 38.01 14.82
CA ALA A 749 -0.52 39.25 15.52
C ALA A 749 -0.01 40.55 14.86
N GLY A 750 1.11 40.49 14.13
CA GLY A 750 1.69 41.65 13.44
C GLY A 750 1.03 41.98 12.09
N GLY A 751 0.11 41.14 11.61
CA GLY A 751 -0.64 41.36 10.37
C GLY A 751 -2.15 41.55 10.62
N ARG A 752 -2.94 41.44 9.57
CA ARG A 752 -4.41 41.53 9.65
C ARG A 752 -4.97 40.16 10.04
N ALA A 753 -4.97 39.87 11.34
CA ALA A 753 -5.36 38.56 11.89
C ALA A 753 -6.86 38.27 11.73
N LEU A 754 -7.18 37.04 11.30
CA LEU A 754 -8.51 36.44 11.43
C LEU A 754 -8.54 35.52 12.64
N THR A 755 -9.63 35.60 13.41
CA THR A 755 -9.84 34.84 14.64
C THR A 755 -11.03 33.92 14.49
N LEU A 756 -10.95 32.74 15.10
CA LEU A 756 -12.06 31.80 15.10
C LEU A 756 -13.02 32.16 16.21
N ALA A 757 -14.28 32.43 15.87
CA ALA A 757 -15.32 32.66 16.86
C ALA A 757 -15.64 31.32 17.54
N VAL A 758 -15.17 31.14 18.77
CA VAL A 758 -15.36 29.89 19.54
C VAL A 758 -16.83 29.69 19.94
N LEU A 759 -17.59 30.78 20.04
CA LEU A 759 -19.02 30.78 20.28
C LEU A 759 -19.74 31.64 19.24
N PRO A 760 -20.91 31.20 18.75
CA PRO A 760 -21.79 32.03 17.94
C PRO A 760 -22.39 33.16 18.79
N ASP A 761 -22.79 34.25 18.14
CA ASP A 761 -23.51 35.33 18.82
C ASP A 761 -24.96 34.92 19.09
N PHE A 762 -25.22 34.38 20.28
CA PHE A 762 -26.56 33.98 20.70
C PHE A 762 -27.52 35.16 20.88
N SER A 763 -27.01 36.39 21.02
CA SER A 763 -27.83 37.58 21.23
C SER A 763 -28.56 38.03 19.96
N ALA A 764 -28.06 37.64 18.78
CA ALA A 764 -28.62 37.96 17.48
C ALA A 764 -29.68 36.95 16.99
N LEU A 765 -29.97 35.89 17.75
CA LEU A 765 -30.87 34.80 17.34
C LEU A 765 -32.28 34.99 17.93
N ALA A 766 -33.26 35.20 17.04
CA ALA A 766 -34.64 35.54 17.41
C ALA A 766 -35.54 34.32 17.65
N ASP A 767 -35.31 33.19 16.97
CA ASP A 767 -36.15 31.99 17.06
C ASP A 767 -35.50 30.86 17.90
N GLY A 768 -36.33 29.90 18.35
CA GLY A 768 -35.87 28.79 19.20
C GLY A 768 -35.04 27.74 18.46
N ALA A 769 -35.37 27.46 17.19
CA ALA A 769 -34.73 26.40 16.41
C ALA A 769 -33.32 26.80 15.94
N GLU A 770 -33.11 28.05 15.54
CA GLU A 770 -31.81 28.62 15.23
C GLU A 770 -30.92 28.69 16.48
N ARG A 771 -31.52 28.95 17.66
CA ARG A 771 -30.78 28.94 18.93
C ARG A 771 -30.31 27.53 19.28
N ASP A 772 -31.17 26.53 19.18
CA ASP A 772 -30.80 25.13 19.45
C ASP A 772 -29.69 24.66 18.50
N GLN A 773 -29.80 25.01 17.21
CA GLN A 773 -28.77 24.71 16.21
C GLN A 773 -27.44 25.42 16.52
N ALA A 774 -27.47 26.68 16.96
CA ALA A 774 -26.28 27.40 17.37
C ALA A 774 -25.64 26.79 18.62
N VAL A 775 -26.44 26.30 19.56
CA VAL A 775 -25.97 25.60 20.77
C VAL A 775 -25.37 24.24 20.42
N ASP A 776 -25.92 23.51 19.44
CA ASP A 776 -25.29 22.29 18.88
C ASP A 776 -23.93 22.57 18.24
N MET A 777 -23.82 23.64 17.45
CA MET A 777 -22.56 24.04 16.82
C MET A 777 -21.50 24.46 17.84
N ALA A 778 -21.90 25.25 18.85
CA ALA A 778 -21.02 25.65 19.94
C ALA A 778 -20.52 24.43 20.74
N TRP A 779 -21.43 23.50 21.03
CA TRP A 779 -21.09 22.26 21.74
C TRP A 779 -20.10 21.40 20.94
N ALA A 780 -20.35 21.20 19.64
CA ALA A 780 -19.45 20.44 18.76
C ALA A 780 -18.04 21.06 18.66
N THR A 781 -17.93 22.38 18.82
CA THR A 781 -16.66 23.12 18.78
C THR A 781 -15.91 23.03 20.11
N LEU A 782 -16.63 23.13 21.23
CA LEU A 782 -16.03 23.19 22.58
C LEU A 782 -15.80 21.81 23.21
N ALA A 783 -16.61 20.80 22.88
CA ALA A 783 -16.50 19.45 23.45
C ALA A 783 -15.11 18.80 23.27
N PRO A 784 -14.43 18.93 22.11
CA PRO A 784 -13.06 18.42 21.94
C PRO A 784 -12.02 19.16 22.81
N LEU A 785 -12.29 20.41 23.20
CA LEU A 785 -11.33 21.27 23.92
C LEU A 785 -11.32 20.99 25.42
N VAL A 786 -12.42 20.48 25.99
CA VAL A 786 -12.59 20.18 27.43
C VAL A 786 -12.08 18.78 27.86
N GLY A 787 -11.29 18.12 27.01
CA GLY A 787 -10.35 17.04 27.32
C GLY A 787 -10.80 15.99 28.35
N ALA A 788 -11.57 14.98 27.93
CA ALA A 788 -11.88 13.83 28.79
C ALA A 788 -11.99 12.49 28.02
N THR A 789 -11.72 11.39 28.74
CA THR A 789 -11.78 10.01 28.23
C THR A 789 -12.75 9.16 29.05
N GLY A 790 -13.38 8.15 28.42
CA GLY A 790 -14.27 7.20 29.10
C GLY A 790 -15.51 7.87 29.73
N ALA A 791 -15.94 7.39 30.90
CA ALA A 791 -17.16 7.86 31.58
C ALA A 791 -17.10 9.31 32.10
N ALA A 792 -15.91 9.92 32.16
CA ALA A 792 -15.76 11.34 32.47
C ALA A 792 -16.12 12.23 31.27
N LYS A 793 -15.88 11.74 30.04
CA LYS A 793 -16.20 12.44 28.79
C LYS A 793 -17.70 12.72 28.67
N VAL A 794 -18.50 11.66 28.80
CA VAL A 794 -19.97 11.74 28.66
C VAL A 794 -20.58 12.73 29.66
N ARG A 795 -20.08 12.75 30.90
CA ARG A 795 -20.55 13.68 31.95
C ARG A 795 -20.18 15.13 31.65
N LYS A 796 -18.92 15.40 31.30
CA LYS A 796 -18.49 16.76 30.92
C LYS A 796 -19.24 17.27 29.69
N GLU A 797 -19.42 16.42 28.68
CA GLU A 797 -20.16 16.77 27.47
C GLU A 797 -21.63 17.10 27.76
N GLY A 798 -22.27 16.36 28.67
CA GLY A 798 -23.63 16.66 29.14
C GLY A 798 -23.72 18.00 29.86
N VAL A 799 -22.86 18.23 30.87
CA VAL A 799 -22.81 19.51 31.62
C VAL A 799 -22.49 20.69 30.68
N LEU A 800 -21.58 20.51 29.72
CA LEU A 800 -21.24 21.53 28.73
C LEU A 800 -22.45 21.90 27.85
N LYS A 801 -23.23 20.90 27.42
CA LYS A 801 -24.42 21.12 26.59
C LYS A 801 -25.51 21.88 27.36
N GLU A 802 -25.80 21.46 28.59
CA GLU A 802 -26.78 22.11 29.48
C GLU A 802 -26.35 23.55 29.81
N SER A 803 -25.05 23.78 30.05
CA SER A 803 -24.49 25.11 30.31
C SER A 803 -24.60 26.03 29.09
N LEU A 804 -24.34 25.54 27.88
CA LEU A 804 -24.47 26.32 26.64
C LEU A 804 -25.93 26.73 26.36
N ASP A 805 -26.88 25.82 26.62
CA ASP A 805 -28.30 26.09 26.45
C ASP A 805 -28.79 27.17 27.43
N ALA A 806 -28.39 27.07 28.71
CA ALA A 806 -28.68 28.11 29.70
C ALA A 806 -28.04 29.46 29.34
N PHE A 807 -26.77 29.45 28.91
CA PHE A 807 -26.05 30.65 28.50
C PHE A 807 -26.69 31.34 27.28
N ALA A 808 -27.14 30.56 26.29
CA ALA A 808 -27.82 31.08 25.11
C ALA A 808 -29.18 31.72 25.42
N ARG A 809 -29.89 31.25 26.46
CA ARG A 809 -31.16 31.85 26.92
C ARG A 809 -30.96 33.15 27.71
N GLY A 810 -29.83 33.28 28.42
CA GLY A 810 -29.49 34.41 29.30
C GLY A 810 -28.97 35.69 28.62
N ARG A 811 -29.20 35.86 27.30
CA ARG A 811 -28.62 36.89 26.39
C ARG A 811 -27.24 36.57 25.77
N GLY A 812 -26.62 35.45 26.12
CA GLY A 812 -25.36 35.01 25.51
C GLY A 812 -24.16 35.93 25.75
N GLY A 813 -23.11 35.75 24.95
CA GLY A 813 -21.86 36.50 25.02
C GLY A 813 -20.72 35.77 24.32
N GLY A 814 -19.54 36.38 24.30
CA GLY A 814 -18.33 35.74 23.74
C GLY A 814 -17.77 34.63 24.64
N VAL A 815 -16.72 33.96 24.17
CA VAL A 815 -16.12 32.80 24.88
C VAL A 815 -15.67 33.13 26.30
N GLU A 816 -15.18 34.35 26.55
CA GLU A 816 -14.78 34.81 27.90
C GLU A 816 -15.96 34.93 28.86
N ALA A 817 -17.10 35.42 28.38
CA ALA A 817 -18.32 35.49 29.17
C ALA A 817 -18.83 34.08 29.49
N PHE A 818 -18.73 33.15 28.54
CA PHE A 818 -19.09 31.75 28.78
C PHE A 818 -18.13 31.03 29.72
N ILE A 819 -16.82 31.28 29.62
CA ILE A 819 -15.83 30.73 30.56
C ILE A 819 -16.08 31.26 31.98
N THR A 820 -16.48 32.53 32.11
CA THR A 820 -16.88 33.12 33.39
C THR A 820 -18.15 32.44 33.92
N PHE A 821 -19.13 32.21 33.05
CA PHE A 821 -20.36 31.48 33.38
C PHE A 821 -20.10 30.03 33.80
N LEU A 822 -19.16 29.32 33.15
CA LEU A 822 -18.76 27.97 33.55
C LEU A 822 -18.01 27.95 34.89
N ALA A 823 -17.18 28.97 35.16
CA ALA A 823 -16.43 29.08 36.40
C ALA A 823 -17.33 29.31 37.62
N ASP A 824 -18.50 29.93 37.43
CA ASP A 824 -19.51 30.18 38.45
C ASP A 824 -20.90 29.71 37.97
N LEU A 825 -21.00 28.41 37.66
CA LEU A 825 -22.22 27.82 37.11
C LEU A 825 -23.35 27.80 38.15
N PRO A 826 -24.53 28.40 37.88
CA PRO A 826 -25.67 28.33 38.79
C PRO A 826 -26.14 26.89 39.01
N SER A 827 -26.52 26.56 40.25
CA SER A 827 -26.86 25.19 40.67
C SER A 827 -28.14 24.62 40.05
N ASP A 828 -28.98 25.47 39.45
CA ASP A 828 -30.22 25.09 38.76
C ASP A 828 -30.00 24.72 37.27
N VAL A 829 -28.81 24.97 36.72
CA VAL A 829 -28.52 24.76 35.29
C VAL A 829 -28.35 23.29 34.93
N SER A 830 -27.74 22.48 35.80
CA SER A 830 -27.48 21.06 35.52
C SER A 830 -27.79 20.19 36.74
N GLN A 831 -28.61 19.16 36.55
CA GLN A 831 -28.96 18.19 37.60
C GLN A 831 -27.92 17.08 37.79
N GLN A 832 -26.81 17.13 37.04
CA GLN A 832 -25.75 16.13 37.14
C GLN A 832 -24.93 16.27 38.43
N ARG A 833 -24.51 15.14 38.99
CA ARG A 833 -23.73 15.12 40.23
C ARG A 833 -22.37 15.79 40.05
N LYS A 834 -22.07 16.80 40.87
CA LYS A 834 -20.85 17.64 40.82
C LYS A 834 -20.74 18.50 39.54
N ALA A 835 -21.85 18.98 39.00
CA ALA A 835 -21.87 19.79 37.79
C ALA A 835 -21.01 21.06 37.93
N GLU A 836 -21.06 21.74 39.08
CA GLU A 836 -20.32 22.98 39.34
C GLU A 836 -18.81 22.74 39.31
N ALA A 837 -18.35 21.65 39.95
CA ALA A 837 -16.93 21.28 39.93
C ALA A 837 -16.44 20.87 38.54
N LEU A 838 -17.30 20.18 37.76
CA LEU A 838 -16.99 19.83 36.37
C LEU A 838 -16.94 21.07 35.47
N ALA A 839 -17.86 22.02 35.66
CA ALA A 839 -17.90 23.26 34.91
C ALA A 839 -16.69 24.16 35.20
N ALA A 840 -16.28 24.27 36.47
CA ALA A 840 -15.06 24.98 36.85
C ALA A 840 -13.79 24.36 36.24
N ASP A 841 -13.65 23.04 36.28
CA ASP A 841 -12.54 22.33 35.61
C ASP A 841 -12.56 22.55 34.08
N MET A 842 -13.75 22.54 33.45
CA MET A 842 -13.89 22.87 32.03
C MET A 842 -13.50 24.32 31.72
N ALA A 843 -13.86 25.28 32.58
CA ALA A 843 -13.48 26.68 32.42
C ALA A 843 -11.95 26.85 32.44
N ASP A 844 -11.26 26.20 33.36
CA ASP A 844 -9.79 26.25 33.45
C ASP A 844 -9.12 25.56 32.25
N GLN A 845 -9.66 24.43 31.80
CA GLN A 845 -9.16 23.75 30.60
C GLN A 845 -9.36 24.57 29.33
N LEU A 846 -10.51 25.24 29.18
CA LEU A 846 -10.76 26.15 28.07
C LEU A 846 -9.81 27.34 28.11
N ARG A 847 -9.59 27.97 29.27
CA ARG A 847 -8.59 29.05 29.42
C ARG A 847 -7.20 28.59 29.01
N ALA A 848 -6.76 27.43 29.49
CA ALA A 848 -5.45 26.88 29.16
C ALA A 848 -5.31 26.58 27.66
N LYS A 849 -6.33 25.98 27.04
CA LYS A 849 -6.35 25.65 25.61
C LYS A 849 -6.39 26.89 24.72
N ILE A 850 -7.16 27.91 25.11
CA ILE A 850 -7.21 29.20 24.40
C ILE A 850 -5.85 29.89 24.52
N ALA A 851 -5.23 29.94 25.70
CA ALA A 851 -3.93 30.57 25.90
C ALA A 851 -2.82 30.00 24.98
N VAL A 852 -2.85 28.69 24.72
CA VAL A 852 -1.86 28.02 23.87
C VAL A 852 -2.26 27.91 22.39
N ASN A 853 -3.49 28.26 22.00
CA ASN A 853 -3.95 28.18 20.62
C ASN A 853 -3.97 29.59 19.96
N PRO A 854 -3.04 29.89 19.03
CA PRO A 854 -2.94 31.20 18.40
C PRO A 854 -4.20 31.64 17.64
N LEU A 855 -5.02 30.70 17.15
CA LEU A 855 -6.27 31.01 16.43
C LEU A 855 -7.42 31.44 17.35
N LEU A 856 -7.38 31.02 18.62
CA LEU A 856 -8.37 31.36 19.64
C LEU A 856 -7.91 32.55 20.50
N ASN A 857 -6.60 32.78 20.60
CA ASN A 857 -5.98 33.84 21.41
C ASN A 857 -5.72 35.16 20.64
N ALA A 858 -5.78 35.14 19.29
CA ALA A 858 -5.47 36.34 18.52
C ALA A 858 -6.51 37.45 18.77
N LYS A 859 -6.06 38.67 19.08
CA LYS A 859 -6.87 39.89 18.93
C LYS A 859 -6.92 40.21 17.44
N GLY A 860 -8.10 40.14 16.83
CA GLY A 860 -8.24 40.30 15.38
C GLY A 860 -9.69 40.28 14.93
N GLN A 861 -9.89 40.35 13.62
CA GLN A 861 -11.21 40.34 13.01
C GLN A 861 -11.84 38.94 13.16
N PRO A 862 -13.02 38.80 13.77
CA PRO A 862 -13.75 37.55 13.76
C PRO A 862 -13.98 37.05 12.34
N LEU A 863 -13.81 35.75 12.13
CA LEU A 863 -14.04 35.10 10.86
C LEU A 863 -15.51 35.25 10.42
N ASP A 864 -15.75 36.24 9.56
CA ASP A 864 -17.07 36.55 9.01
C ASP A 864 -17.01 36.64 7.48
N PRO A 865 -17.63 35.69 6.75
CA PRO A 865 -17.72 35.76 5.29
C PRO A 865 -18.29 37.06 4.74
N ALA A 866 -19.18 37.77 5.46
CA ALA A 866 -19.71 39.06 5.02
C ALA A 866 -18.59 40.09 4.87
N VAL A 867 -17.69 40.17 5.85
CA VAL A 867 -16.48 41.02 5.81
C VAL A 867 -15.54 40.59 4.69
N LEU A 868 -15.38 39.27 4.49
CA LEU A 868 -14.50 38.73 3.47
C LEU A 868 -15.00 38.96 2.03
N PHE A 869 -16.29 39.18 1.80
CA PHE A 869 -16.87 39.46 0.49
C PHE A 869 -17.26 40.93 0.24
N THR A 870 -17.27 41.77 1.27
CA THR A 870 -17.75 43.16 1.15
C THR A 870 -16.58 44.13 1.12
N ALA A 871 -16.49 44.96 0.07
CA ALA A 871 -15.47 46.00 -0.03
C ALA A 871 -15.74 47.13 0.97
N SER A 872 -14.69 47.70 1.54
CA SER A 872 -14.78 48.86 2.43
C SER A 872 -15.01 50.14 1.61
N ARG A 873 -14.54 50.16 0.36
CA ARG A 873 -14.80 51.25 -0.58
C ARG A 873 -16.13 51.03 -1.34
N PRO A 874 -17.06 52.00 -1.32
CA PRO A 874 -18.31 51.90 -2.07
C PRO A 874 -18.06 51.65 -3.56
N GLY A 875 -18.76 50.66 -4.14
CA GLY A 875 -18.67 50.30 -5.55
C GLY A 875 -17.39 49.53 -5.96
N ALA A 876 -16.47 49.28 -5.02
CA ALA A 876 -15.31 48.43 -5.27
C ALA A 876 -15.66 46.94 -5.11
N THR A 877 -14.91 46.07 -5.78
CA THR A 877 -15.06 44.61 -5.66
C THR A 877 -14.03 44.05 -4.70
N ARG A 878 -14.45 43.21 -3.75
CA ARG A 878 -13.58 42.62 -2.74
C ARG A 878 -12.86 41.37 -3.25
N VAL A 879 -11.55 41.30 -3.03
CA VAL A 879 -10.77 40.06 -3.10
C VAL A 879 -10.03 39.87 -1.77
N SER A 880 -10.46 38.90 -0.97
CA SER A 880 -9.82 38.54 0.30
C SER A 880 -8.85 37.39 0.09
N VAL A 881 -7.55 37.63 0.30
CA VAL A 881 -6.51 36.60 0.26
C VAL A 881 -6.19 36.17 1.69
N ILE A 882 -6.40 34.90 2.01
CA ILE A 882 -6.06 34.31 3.31
C ILE A 882 -4.73 33.59 3.17
N ASN A 883 -3.71 34.12 3.82
CA ASN A 883 -2.35 33.61 3.80
C ASN A 883 -2.01 32.88 5.10
N PHE A 884 -1.46 31.67 5.00
CA PHE A 884 -1.22 30.80 6.15
C PHE A 884 0.13 30.99 6.85
N SER A 885 0.85 32.08 6.61
CA SER A 885 2.17 32.34 7.25
C SER A 885 2.14 32.33 8.78
N GLY A 886 0.99 32.63 9.40
CA GLY A 886 0.80 32.56 10.86
C GLY A 886 0.44 31.18 11.40
N LEU A 887 0.18 30.18 10.54
CA LEU A 887 -0.18 28.81 10.91
C LEU A 887 0.88 27.83 10.41
N HIS A 888 1.74 27.36 11.30
CA HIS A 888 2.87 26.50 10.94
C HIS A 888 2.51 25.02 10.78
N ALA A 889 1.57 24.53 11.57
CA ALA A 889 1.11 23.14 11.50
C ALA A 889 0.02 22.98 10.43
N GLU A 890 0.12 21.91 9.64
CA GLU A 890 -0.84 21.62 8.58
C GLU A 890 -2.25 21.32 9.14
N GLU A 891 -2.33 20.64 10.28
CA GLU A 891 -3.59 20.40 11.01
C GLU A 891 -4.30 21.72 11.36
N SER A 892 -3.56 22.72 11.87
CA SER A 892 -4.14 24.03 12.19
C SER A 892 -4.65 24.78 10.96
N ARG A 893 -4.01 24.61 9.80
CA ARG A 893 -4.50 25.17 8.52
C ARG A 893 -5.78 24.47 8.08
N GLN A 894 -5.82 23.14 8.16
CA GLN A 894 -7.01 22.34 7.82
C GLN A 894 -8.19 22.67 8.73
N ASP A 895 -7.97 22.84 10.03
CA ASP A 895 -8.99 23.25 10.99
C ASP A 895 -9.55 24.63 10.68
N PHE A 896 -8.68 25.60 10.42
CA PHE A 896 -9.10 26.95 10.01
C PHE A 896 -9.93 26.91 8.72
N VAL A 897 -9.47 26.15 7.71
CA VAL A 897 -10.17 26.01 6.44
C VAL A 897 -11.54 25.34 6.62
N ASN A 898 -11.62 24.30 7.45
CA ASN A 898 -12.90 23.66 7.78
C ASN A 898 -13.89 24.66 8.37
N GLN A 899 -13.46 25.46 9.36
CA GLN A 899 -14.31 26.45 10.00
C GLN A 899 -14.74 27.57 9.05
N LEU A 900 -13.83 28.07 8.20
CA LEU A 900 -14.18 29.01 7.13
C LEU A 900 -15.21 28.42 6.18
N GLN A 901 -15.04 27.17 5.75
CA GLN A 901 -15.97 26.51 4.82
C GLN A 901 -17.35 26.30 5.45
N MET A 902 -17.41 25.97 6.75
CA MET A 902 -18.66 25.89 7.49
C MET A 902 -19.34 27.27 7.62
N ALA A 903 -18.60 28.31 7.99
CA ALA A 903 -19.10 29.68 8.06
C ALA A 903 -19.60 30.16 6.69
N LEU A 904 -18.86 29.86 5.62
CA LEU A 904 -19.25 30.15 4.24
C LEU A 904 -20.56 29.45 3.88
N PHE A 905 -20.68 28.15 4.17
CA PHE A 905 -21.89 27.39 3.88
C PHE A 905 -23.13 27.98 4.57
N THR A 906 -23.00 28.38 5.83
CA THR A 906 -24.08 29.06 6.57
C THR A 906 -24.38 30.44 5.97
N PHE A 907 -23.36 31.24 5.68
CA PHE A 907 -23.51 32.57 5.13
C PHE A 907 -24.22 32.58 3.78
N ILE A 908 -23.81 31.73 2.83
CA ILE A 908 -24.41 31.69 1.49
C ILE A 908 -25.86 31.19 1.52
N ARG A 909 -26.22 30.34 2.49
CA ARG A 909 -27.61 29.91 2.69
C ARG A 909 -28.50 31.05 3.17
N LYS A 910 -28.00 31.87 4.10
CA LYS A 910 -28.71 33.04 4.61
C LYS A 910 -28.71 34.21 3.62
N ASN A 911 -27.68 34.29 2.77
CA ASN A 911 -27.45 35.38 1.83
C ASN A 911 -27.21 34.84 0.41
N PRO A 912 -28.19 34.16 -0.22
CA PRO A 912 -28.04 33.68 -1.60
C PRO A 912 -27.78 34.85 -2.55
N SER A 913 -26.98 34.61 -3.59
CA SER A 913 -26.52 35.64 -4.51
C SER A 913 -26.91 35.29 -5.95
N GLU A 914 -27.52 36.22 -6.66
CA GLU A 914 -27.69 36.09 -8.12
C GLU A 914 -26.39 36.38 -8.87
N THR A 915 -25.57 37.30 -8.33
CA THR A 915 -24.22 37.55 -8.82
C THR A 915 -23.27 36.51 -8.24
N PRO A 916 -22.37 35.90 -9.05
CA PRO A 916 -21.42 34.92 -8.54
C PRO A 916 -20.56 35.49 -7.41
N ARG A 917 -20.20 34.63 -6.46
CA ARG A 917 -19.09 34.80 -5.51
C ARG A 917 -18.10 33.67 -5.72
N LEU A 918 -16.81 33.89 -5.48
CA LEU A 918 -15.77 32.88 -5.68
C LEU A 918 -15.07 32.49 -4.38
N TYR A 919 -14.77 31.20 -4.25
CA TYR A 919 -13.89 30.67 -3.22
C TYR A 919 -12.81 29.80 -3.88
N ALA A 920 -11.56 30.26 -3.87
CA ALA A 920 -10.44 29.62 -4.55
C ALA A 920 -9.49 28.96 -3.54
N LEU A 921 -9.12 27.71 -3.82
CA LEU A 921 -8.18 26.92 -3.04
C LEU A 921 -6.97 26.62 -3.91
N ASP A 922 -5.82 27.18 -3.56
CA ASP A 922 -4.53 26.77 -4.12
C ASP A 922 -3.94 25.58 -3.36
N GLU A 923 -3.29 24.68 -4.09
CA GLU A 923 -2.89 23.35 -3.62
C GLU A 923 -4.03 22.62 -2.89
N ALA A 924 -5.19 22.55 -3.55
CA ALA A 924 -6.43 22.02 -2.98
C ALA A 924 -6.31 20.59 -2.40
N GLN A 925 -5.34 19.79 -2.84
CA GLN A 925 -5.04 18.48 -2.28
C GLN A 925 -4.65 18.51 -0.80
N ASN A 926 -4.11 19.63 -0.30
CA ASN A 926 -3.73 19.80 1.10
C ASN A 926 -4.97 19.86 2.01
N PHE A 927 -6.10 20.33 1.48
CA PHE A 927 -7.34 20.52 2.24
C PHE A 927 -8.40 19.46 1.93
N ALA A 928 -8.43 18.94 0.70
CA ALA A 928 -9.39 17.94 0.26
C ALA A 928 -8.70 16.79 -0.51
N PRO A 929 -7.82 16.01 0.15
CA PRO A 929 -7.05 14.97 -0.51
C PRO A 929 -7.93 13.81 -1.02
N SER A 930 -7.45 13.09 -2.04
CA SER A 930 -8.12 11.89 -2.57
C SER A 930 -8.06 10.70 -1.62
N GLN A 931 -7.02 10.59 -0.80
CA GLN A 931 -6.83 9.53 0.20
C GLN A 931 -6.80 10.12 1.62
N GLY A 932 -7.30 9.35 2.59
CA GLY A 932 -7.46 9.81 3.97
C GLY A 932 -8.62 10.78 4.17
N MET A 933 -8.96 11.01 5.44
CA MET A 933 -9.88 12.08 5.86
C MET A 933 -9.10 13.20 6.53
N THR A 934 -9.39 14.44 6.14
CA THR A 934 -8.94 15.67 6.80
C THR A 934 -10.14 16.40 7.38
N ALA A 935 -9.91 17.30 8.33
CA ALA A 935 -10.98 18.10 8.94
C ALA A 935 -11.78 18.90 7.89
N SER A 936 -11.10 19.44 6.87
CA SER A 936 -11.69 20.27 5.81
C SER A 936 -12.24 19.50 4.60
N LYS A 937 -11.93 18.22 4.42
CA LYS A 937 -12.36 17.47 3.23
C LYS A 937 -13.89 17.36 3.14
N ALA A 938 -14.54 17.04 4.25
CA ALA A 938 -15.99 16.85 4.30
C ALA A 938 -16.75 18.14 3.98
N SER A 939 -16.33 19.28 4.54
CA SER A 939 -16.92 20.59 4.30
C SER A 939 -16.66 21.10 2.88
N ALA A 940 -15.46 20.87 2.32
CA ALA A 940 -15.16 21.15 0.92
C ALA A 940 -16.06 20.36 -0.05
N MET A 941 -16.30 19.07 0.22
CA MET A 941 -17.22 18.24 -0.57
C MET A 941 -18.67 18.75 -0.47
N ALA A 942 -19.12 19.14 0.71
CA ALA A 942 -20.46 19.68 0.92
C ALA A 942 -20.67 20.99 0.15
N LEU A 943 -19.69 21.88 0.18
CA LEU A 943 -19.69 23.11 -0.63
C LEU A 943 -19.68 22.78 -2.13
N ALA A 944 -18.81 21.90 -2.61
CA ALA A 944 -18.75 21.53 -4.04
C ALA A 944 -20.06 20.91 -4.55
N ALA A 945 -20.82 20.22 -3.69
CA ALA A 945 -22.10 19.62 -4.06
C ALA A 945 -23.29 20.62 -4.03
N GLN A 946 -23.24 21.64 -3.17
CA GLN A 946 -24.42 22.45 -2.84
C GLN A 946 -24.24 23.97 -2.97
N ALA A 947 -23.03 24.50 -3.04
CA ALA A 947 -22.79 25.94 -3.04
C ALA A 947 -23.36 26.65 -4.29
N ARG A 948 -23.41 25.93 -5.42
CA ARG A 948 -23.92 26.42 -6.71
C ARG A 948 -25.31 27.05 -6.61
N LYS A 949 -26.25 26.44 -5.87
CA LYS A 949 -27.64 26.95 -5.71
C LYS A 949 -27.72 28.27 -4.95
N PHE A 950 -26.66 28.65 -4.23
CA PHE A 950 -26.59 29.87 -3.44
C PHE A 950 -25.68 30.95 -4.06
N GLY A 951 -25.20 30.73 -5.29
CA GLY A 951 -24.38 31.70 -6.01
C GLY A 951 -22.89 31.66 -5.70
N LEU A 952 -22.39 30.64 -4.99
CA LEU A 952 -20.96 30.48 -4.69
C LEU A 952 -20.31 29.44 -5.64
N GLY A 953 -19.34 29.92 -6.42
CA GLY A 953 -18.42 29.13 -7.23
C GLY A 953 -17.15 28.79 -6.48
N MET A 954 -16.55 27.64 -6.82
CA MET A 954 -15.30 27.19 -6.21
C MET A 954 -14.23 27.00 -7.29
N ILE A 955 -12.99 27.35 -6.99
CA ILE A 955 -11.84 27.09 -7.87
C ILE A 955 -10.86 26.19 -7.12
N PHE A 956 -10.58 25.01 -7.66
CA PHE A 956 -9.62 24.06 -7.11
C PHE A 956 -8.39 24.02 -8.00
N ALA A 957 -7.28 24.56 -7.53
CA ALA A 957 -6.00 24.53 -8.24
C ALA A 957 -5.07 23.51 -7.59
N THR A 958 -4.53 22.57 -8.38
CA THR A 958 -3.66 21.51 -7.86
C THR A 958 -2.60 21.11 -8.88
N GLN A 959 -1.41 20.75 -8.37
CA GLN A 959 -0.36 20.11 -9.15
C GLN A 959 -0.51 18.58 -9.20
N ALA A 960 -1.40 18.02 -8.39
CA ALA A 960 -1.67 16.60 -8.25
C ALA A 960 -3.10 16.28 -8.76
N PRO A 961 -3.27 15.92 -10.05
CA PRO A 961 -4.58 15.72 -10.68
C PRO A 961 -5.43 14.63 -10.00
N LYS A 962 -4.79 13.56 -9.51
CA LYS A 962 -5.43 12.51 -8.67
C LYS A 962 -5.25 12.72 -7.16
N GLY A 963 -4.67 13.85 -6.76
CA GLY A 963 -4.41 14.20 -5.37
C GLY A 963 -5.61 14.81 -4.64
N ILE A 964 -6.62 15.30 -5.39
CA ILE A 964 -7.86 15.87 -4.85
C ILE A 964 -9.00 14.85 -4.91
N GLU A 965 -9.94 14.92 -3.96
CA GLU A 965 -11.14 14.06 -3.92
C GLU A 965 -11.93 14.05 -5.23
N THR A 966 -12.16 12.85 -5.77
CA THR A 966 -12.82 12.62 -7.07
C THR A 966 -14.21 13.24 -7.13
N LYS A 967 -14.98 13.20 -6.03
CA LYS A 967 -16.32 13.82 -5.98
C LYS A 967 -16.29 15.35 -6.12
N ILE A 968 -15.19 16.02 -5.74
CA ILE A 968 -15.04 17.46 -5.95
C ILE A 968 -14.78 17.74 -7.44
N VAL A 969 -13.88 16.96 -8.03
CA VAL A 969 -13.52 17.06 -9.45
C VAL A 969 -14.74 16.81 -10.36
N SER A 970 -15.58 15.84 -10.02
CA SER A 970 -16.79 15.53 -10.79
C SER A 970 -17.85 16.65 -10.73
N ASN A 971 -17.87 17.43 -9.64
CA ASN A 971 -18.75 18.59 -9.52
C ASN A 971 -18.21 19.84 -10.25
N CYS A 972 -16.93 19.82 -10.68
CA CYS A 972 -16.35 20.90 -11.47
C CYS A 972 -16.78 20.81 -12.93
N THR A 973 -17.46 21.85 -13.41
CA THR A 973 -17.93 21.93 -14.79
C THR A 973 -16.80 22.36 -15.73
N THR A 974 -15.99 23.32 -15.30
CA THR A 974 -14.90 23.90 -16.10
C THR A 974 -13.56 23.33 -15.66
N HIS A 975 -12.75 22.86 -16.60
CA HIS A 975 -11.45 22.24 -16.35
C HIS A 975 -10.37 22.90 -17.19
N PHE A 976 -9.21 23.12 -16.57
CA PHE A 976 -7.98 23.56 -17.22
C PHE A 976 -6.88 22.54 -16.96
N TYR A 977 -6.17 22.15 -18.02
CA TYR A 977 -5.08 21.18 -17.97
C TYR A 977 -3.80 21.81 -18.56
N GLY A 978 -2.82 22.06 -17.71
CA GLY A 978 -1.52 22.61 -18.10
C GLY A 978 -0.44 21.52 -18.18
N ARG A 979 0.79 21.93 -18.50
CA ARG A 979 1.94 21.00 -18.52
C ARG A 979 2.08 20.30 -17.15
N MET A 980 2.34 19.00 -17.20
CA MET A 980 2.73 18.19 -16.05
C MET A 980 4.19 17.73 -16.22
N SER A 981 4.95 17.68 -15.13
CA SER A 981 6.40 17.41 -15.16
C SER A 981 6.76 15.94 -15.13
N SER A 982 5.91 15.07 -14.57
CA SER A 982 6.14 13.63 -14.49
C SER A 982 5.19 12.85 -15.40
N PRO A 983 5.64 11.73 -15.99
CA PRO A 983 4.78 10.88 -16.81
C PRO A 983 3.51 10.44 -16.09
N ALA A 984 3.58 10.07 -14.80
CA ALA A 984 2.41 9.66 -14.03
C ALA A 984 1.35 10.78 -13.89
N LEU A 985 1.77 12.04 -13.71
CA LEU A 985 0.86 13.19 -13.66
C LEU A 985 0.31 13.51 -15.05
N ILE A 986 1.10 13.34 -16.12
CA ILE A 986 0.66 13.48 -17.51
C ILE A 986 -0.45 12.47 -17.80
N ASP A 987 -0.24 11.18 -17.53
CA ASP A 987 -1.22 10.13 -17.82
C ASP A 987 -2.52 10.35 -17.03
N ALA A 988 -2.39 10.67 -15.73
CA ALA A 988 -3.53 10.96 -14.88
C ALA A 988 -4.35 12.16 -15.41
N THR A 989 -3.68 13.18 -15.93
CA THR A 989 -4.34 14.34 -16.53
C THR A 989 -4.96 14.00 -17.89
N GLN A 990 -4.30 13.17 -18.69
CA GLN A 990 -4.83 12.69 -19.96
C GLN A 990 -6.10 11.84 -19.79
N GLU A 991 -6.16 10.99 -18.76
CA GLU A 991 -7.36 10.23 -18.39
C GLU A 991 -8.54 11.16 -18.05
N MET A 992 -8.28 12.20 -17.25
CA MET A 992 -9.29 13.21 -16.91
C MET A 992 -9.76 14.00 -18.14
N MET A 993 -8.86 14.29 -19.08
CA MET A 993 -9.19 14.93 -20.36
C MET A 993 -9.98 14.01 -21.29
N ALA A 994 -9.64 12.72 -21.33
CA ALA A 994 -10.34 11.71 -22.13
C ALA A 994 -11.80 11.58 -21.69
N ALA A 995 -12.06 11.60 -20.37
CA ALA A 995 -13.41 11.65 -19.81
C ALA A 995 -14.22 12.89 -20.22
N ARG A 996 -13.56 13.93 -20.76
CA ARG A 996 -14.16 15.15 -21.31
C ARG A 996 -14.17 15.19 -22.85
N GLY A 997 -13.91 14.05 -23.49
CA GLY A 997 -14.12 13.83 -24.92
C GLY A 997 -12.84 13.62 -25.74
N LYS A 998 -11.67 14.09 -25.28
CA LYS A 998 -10.41 13.88 -26.00
C LYS A 998 -9.16 14.04 -25.13
N ALA A 999 -8.27 13.05 -25.16
CA ALA A 999 -6.93 13.15 -24.60
C ALA A 999 -5.99 14.00 -25.50
N ALA A 1000 -4.93 14.54 -24.91
CA ALA A 1000 -3.92 15.30 -25.64
C ALA A 1000 -2.52 14.68 -25.50
N SER A 1001 -1.96 14.23 -26.62
CA SER A 1001 -0.63 13.60 -26.67
C SER A 1001 0.53 14.55 -26.37
N ASP A 1002 0.32 15.87 -26.51
CA ASP A 1002 1.36 16.88 -26.29
C ASP A 1002 1.27 17.61 -24.95
N LEU A 1003 0.45 17.13 -24.01
CA LEU A 1003 0.27 17.72 -22.68
C LEU A 1003 1.60 17.94 -21.93
N GLY A 1004 2.50 16.95 -21.98
CA GLY A 1004 3.83 17.05 -21.36
C GLY A 1004 4.78 18.06 -22.04
N ARG A 1005 4.48 18.47 -23.28
CA ARG A 1005 5.28 19.42 -24.08
C ARG A 1005 4.71 20.83 -24.12
N LEU A 1006 3.59 21.09 -23.44
CA LEU A 1006 3.00 22.43 -23.40
C LEU A 1006 3.97 23.44 -22.81
N SER A 1007 4.11 24.59 -23.48
CA SER A 1007 4.84 25.72 -22.92
C SER A 1007 4.04 26.37 -21.78
N ALA A 1008 4.73 27.09 -20.88
CA ALA A 1008 4.06 27.83 -19.81
C ALA A 1008 3.01 28.81 -20.38
N GLY A 1009 1.84 28.87 -19.74
CA GLY A 1009 0.71 29.70 -20.21
C GLY A 1009 -0.16 29.05 -21.28
N LEU A 1010 0.19 27.85 -21.78
CA LEU A 1010 -0.69 27.05 -22.63
C LEU A 1010 -1.47 26.04 -21.80
N PHE A 1011 -2.78 26.00 -22.02
CA PHE A 1011 -3.69 25.09 -21.32
C PHE A 1011 -4.65 24.43 -22.30
N TYR A 1012 -5.05 23.20 -22.00
CA TYR A 1012 -6.30 22.66 -22.50
C TYR A 1012 -7.45 23.14 -21.62
N TYR A 1013 -8.48 23.66 -22.24
CA TYR A 1013 -9.69 24.18 -21.62
C TYR A 1013 -10.89 23.33 -22.05
N SER A 1014 -11.73 22.97 -21.08
CA SER A 1014 -12.98 22.26 -21.32
C SER A 1014 -14.06 22.82 -20.39
N THR A 1015 -15.26 23.02 -20.91
CA THR A 1015 -16.44 23.39 -20.12
C THR A 1015 -17.70 22.73 -20.68
N GLU A 1016 -18.86 23.01 -20.08
CA GLU A 1016 -20.16 22.50 -20.53
C GLU A 1016 -20.49 22.95 -21.95
N GLY A 1017 -21.07 22.03 -22.74
CA GLY A 1017 -21.42 22.27 -24.14
C GLY A 1017 -20.26 22.06 -25.13
N MET A 1018 -19.06 21.71 -24.65
CA MET A 1018 -17.93 21.35 -25.50
C MET A 1018 -17.84 19.84 -25.71
N SER A 1019 -17.57 19.41 -26.95
CA SER A 1019 -17.38 17.99 -27.28
C SER A 1019 -15.97 17.46 -26.98
N ALA A 1020 -14.99 18.34 -26.86
CA ALA A 1020 -13.61 18.00 -26.52
C ALA A 1020 -12.86 19.21 -25.93
N PRO A 1021 -11.82 19.00 -25.11
CA PRO A 1021 -10.95 20.07 -24.65
C PRO A 1021 -10.24 20.77 -25.82
N ILE A 1022 -10.14 22.09 -25.76
CA ILE A 1022 -9.45 22.92 -26.77
C ILE A 1022 -8.19 23.54 -26.17
N LYS A 1023 -7.16 23.73 -26.98
CA LYS A 1023 -5.94 24.40 -26.52
C LYS A 1023 -6.11 25.92 -26.59
N ILE A 1024 -5.73 26.62 -25.53
CA ILE A 1024 -5.76 28.07 -25.41
C ILE A 1024 -4.41 28.60 -24.91
N ARG A 1025 -4.11 29.86 -25.24
CA ARG A 1025 -3.03 30.64 -24.63
C ARG A 1025 -3.62 31.60 -23.59
N ALA A 1026 -3.39 31.31 -22.32
CA ALA A 1026 -3.86 32.16 -21.24
C ALA A 1026 -3.10 33.51 -21.23
N PRO A 1027 -3.79 34.65 -21.09
CA PRO A 1027 -3.13 35.94 -20.93
C PRO A 1027 -2.40 36.03 -19.59
N LEU A 1028 -1.42 36.93 -19.52
CA LEU A 1028 -0.68 37.22 -18.29
C LEU A 1028 -1.61 37.87 -17.25
N CYS A 1029 -1.34 37.66 -15.95
CA CYS A 1029 -2.10 38.28 -14.87
C CYS A 1029 -1.87 39.80 -14.80
N LEU A 1030 -2.90 40.52 -14.37
CA LEU A 1030 -2.94 41.97 -14.24
C LEU A 1030 -2.11 42.47 -13.03
N SER A 1031 -1.96 41.64 -12.00
CA SER A 1031 -1.13 41.91 -10.82
C SER A 1031 0.30 41.41 -10.96
N TYR A 1032 1.22 42.03 -10.21
CA TYR A 1032 2.65 41.70 -10.23
C TYR A 1032 2.91 40.26 -9.81
N HIS A 1033 3.61 39.52 -10.68
CA HIS A 1033 3.99 38.13 -10.46
C HIS A 1033 5.47 37.90 -10.83
N PRO A 1034 6.40 38.04 -9.86
CA PRO A 1034 7.80 37.68 -10.03
C PRO A 1034 8.00 36.15 -9.94
N GLN A 1035 9.22 35.68 -10.27
CA GLN A 1035 9.58 34.26 -10.20
C GLN A 1035 9.57 33.68 -8.77
N ASN A 1036 9.84 34.52 -7.76
CA ASN A 1036 9.92 34.10 -6.36
C ASN A 1036 8.64 34.48 -5.60
N PRO A 1037 8.16 33.63 -4.68
CA PRO A 1037 7.00 33.95 -3.84
C PRO A 1037 7.29 35.13 -2.91
N ALA A 1038 6.25 35.69 -2.30
CA ALA A 1038 6.42 36.78 -1.33
C ALA A 1038 7.16 36.30 -0.07
N SER A 1039 8.12 37.10 0.40
CA SER A 1039 8.76 36.85 1.70
C SER A 1039 7.75 37.04 2.83
N PRO A 1040 7.97 36.46 4.03
CA PRO A 1040 7.09 36.72 5.17
C PRO A 1040 6.97 38.21 5.52
N GLU A 1041 8.06 38.98 5.33
CA GLU A 1041 8.06 40.43 5.52
C GLU A 1041 7.20 41.15 4.47
N ASP A 1042 7.27 40.73 3.20
CA ASP A 1042 6.43 41.24 2.13
C ASP A 1042 4.95 40.98 2.44
N VAL A 1043 4.60 39.75 2.84
CA VAL A 1043 3.23 39.37 3.21
C VAL A 1043 2.72 40.26 4.34
N LEU A 1044 3.54 40.48 5.37
CA LEU A 1044 3.18 41.35 6.49
C LEU A 1044 2.98 42.81 6.03
N ALA A 1045 3.83 43.30 5.12
CA ALA A 1045 3.68 44.62 4.53
C ALA A 1045 2.37 44.75 3.74
N PHE A 1046 1.93 43.71 3.04
CA PHE A 1046 0.65 43.70 2.29
C PHE A 1046 -0.60 43.64 3.18
N THR A 1047 -0.44 43.37 4.48
CA THR A 1047 -1.58 43.43 5.43
C THR A 1047 -1.90 44.83 5.94
N LYS A 1048 -0.94 45.75 5.81
CA LYS A 1048 -1.07 47.16 6.19
C LYS A 1048 -1.79 47.91 5.07
#